data_AF-K9YTV4-F1
#
_entry.id   AF-K9YTV4-F1
#
_cell.length_a   1.000
_cell.length_b   1.000
_cell.length_c   1.000
_cell.angle_alpha   90.00
_cell.angle_beta   90.00
_cell.angle_gamma   90.00
#
_symmetry.space_group_name_H-M   'P 1'
#
loop_
_entity.id
_entity.type
_entity.pdbx_description
1 polymer ?
#
loop_
_entity_poly.entity_id
_entity_poly.type
_entity_poly.pdbx_seq_one_letter_code
_entity_poly.pdbx_strand_id
1 'polypeptide(L)'
;MVSIGETTALIPQAGSSTQPEHLQDGESGDTDFPYGDFKALGTVGEEDAENGHVLTGYPDGQAAWLQDEDTVRVAYQSESYATMSNETYPWEMESGVTFTGSHIHAIDYNRAAFAEFLENDTPASEMVEGAGHLFNTVYNVFGEIVDGENDDPSDLSAKWGNQTAADGTVYEFREEQQLTQGDFFFHSFCGAYYEPANKYGDGIGFEDDMWLMAEEWNIGNGMYPDPDGEEGPRSAGEFFVNDTMGLASMVVDLENDTAYTAPALGQAGYEKLLPINSGSEDYVVIVAAGYNLGVEPAPLAVYIGKKGVDANGDPLTEGASERDSFLGENGLLYGQLYGMSLDGETFENLGIENVDADVKMMDAYAQDADAPDSFSARYYPTSYQWDGFDSPENAGETEVFKWLEDGDDGEPNEQPEGGVAAGGYNYFNGDSKTEHPAVDPDPSNHRYVQNLTVPGAQLGIEFTDIVNELENNDADGNGLPDYLSADVTRILAGVDGALTLETGGKGAGHIGENNPDGTRTHATHIENDEARIFGPDGLQWVKAADGDYLIVDEDSGNDYGERKYVLPIDSETMQLEEEGTGYFLASAGGALNPRAEAEVAAIPDTFSSAESSEFSGSWNVTHLVETKEDGSFYTQEELAGTGAQEIIDDLPLAEQTLIGVVQHRGESGGVVEERLGDQGGQIFQFNINLDAQAETLAGPAFGSLQDDTLEAGVDFDGEGNLVFSGEGNDSIETSTGNGGNRLYGGSNNDELVAGSNDRAFGGAGDDIIESSLGRENRLYGGAGNDTVNAGYEDRIMGGDGNDRLFLSEGQVEGGGKNLVTGGAGADQFWIANAQVAANANEITDFIFGEDVLGIGGIDSVAEFADLSLTQDGADAIVSVGDNDVARLLGVNADELTADNFAIQATTEVA
;
A
#
# COMPACT_ATOMS: atom_id res chain seq x y z
N MET A 1 14.66 16.19 22.13
CA MET A 1 13.61 15.22 22.49
C MET A 1 12.53 15.44 21.49
N VAL A 2 12.24 14.41 20.71
CA VAL A 2 11.22 14.41 19.66
C VAL A 2 10.05 13.69 20.31
N SER A 3 8.92 14.38 20.43
CA SER A 3 7.71 13.81 21.03
C SER A 3 7.02 12.90 20.02
N ILE A 4 6.22 11.94 20.50
CA ILE A 4 5.41 11.08 19.62
C ILE A 4 4.60 11.95 18.64
N GLY A 5 4.73 11.64 17.34
CA GLY A 5 4.04 12.30 16.24
C GLY A 5 4.66 13.62 15.78
N GLU A 6 5.82 14.02 16.29
CA GLU A 6 6.50 15.26 15.89
C GLU A 6 7.27 15.09 14.57
N THR A 7 7.74 13.87 14.27
CA THR A 7 8.42 13.55 13.01
C THR A 7 7.42 13.51 11.86
N THR A 8 7.54 14.44 10.93
CA THR A 8 6.71 14.50 9.72
C THR A 8 7.36 13.85 8.51
N ALA A 9 8.66 13.55 8.57
CA ALA A 9 9.36 12.89 7.49
C ALA A 9 8.85 11.45 7.31
N LEU A 10 8.64 11.02 6.07
CA LEU A 10 8.13 9.69 5.74
C LEU A 10 9.25 8.72 5.40
N ILE A 11 9.12 7.51 5.93
CA ILE A 11 9.88 6.33 5.49
C ILE A 11 9.32 5.78 4.17
N PRO A 12 7.98 5.64 3.98
CA PRO A 12 7.40 5.28 2.70
C PRO A 12 7.72 6.30 1.61
N GLN A 13 7.97 5.83 0.40
CA GLN A 13 8.32 6.64 -0.76
C GLN A 13 7.45 6.27 -1.97
N ALA A 14 7.17 7.24 -2.83
CA ALA A 14 6.51 7.04 -4.11
C ALA A 14 7.43 6.39 -5.16
N GLY A 15 8.71 6.27 -4.86
CA GLY A 15 9.74 5.65 -5.70
C GLY A 15 11.13 6.08 -5.25
N SER A 16 12.15 5.41 -5.77
CA SER A 16 13.53 5.79 -5.52
C SER A 16 13.87 7.11 -6.23
N SER A 17 14.38 8.09 -5.49
CA SER A 17 14.85 9.36 -6.05
C SER A 17 16.28 9.69 -5.64
N THR A 18 17.06 10.23 -6.58
CA THR A 18 18.44 10.71 -6.37
C THR A 18 18.53 12.23 -6.34
N GLN A 19 17.38 12.92 -6.32
CA GLN A 19 17.35 14.37 -6.28
C GLN A 19 17.90 14.86 -4.92
N PRO A 20 18.82 15.84 -4.89
CA PRO A 20 19.44 16.29 -3.64
C PRO A 20 18.46 16.70 -2.53
N GLU A 21 17.29 17.21 -2.89
CA GLU A 21 16.22 17.58 -1.99
C GLU A 21 15.65 16.38 -1.21
N HIS A 22 15.59 15.20 -1.83
CA HIS A 22 15.06 13.94 -1.26
C HIS A 22 16.13 13.14 -0.49
N LEU A 23 17.37 13.65 -0.42
CA LEU A 23 18.52 13.02 0.25
C LEU A 23 18.99 13.86 1.45
N GLN A 24 18.05 14.50 2.15
CA GLN A 24 18.32 15.31 3.33
C GLN A 24 17.92 14.54 4.59
N ASP A 25 18.83 14.49 5.55
CA ASP A 25 18.58 13.89 6.86
C ASP A 25 17.52 14.67 7.63
N GLY A 26 16.52 13.96 8.16
CA GLY A 26 15.34 14.56 8.78
C GLY A 26 14.23 15.00 7.82
N GLU A 27 14.32 14.69 6.54
CA GLU A 27 13.35 15.09 5.51
C GLU A 27 12.87 13.87 4.70
N SER A 28 11.65 13.94 4.15
CA SER A 28 11.08 12.86 3.34
C SER A 28 11.83 12.63 2.03
N GLY A 29 11.64 11.43 1.46
CA GLY A 29 12.05 11.09 0.10
C GLY A 29 11.10 11.67 -0.96
N ASP A 30 10.90 10.92 -2.04
CA ASP A 30 9.79 11.20 -2.97
C ASP A 30 8.47 10.78 -2.32
N THR A 31 7.55 11.72 -2.11
CA THR A 31 6.24 11.48 -1.47
C THR A 31 5.07 11.76 -2.40
N ASP A 32 5.31 11.85 -3.71
CA ASP A 32 4.26 12.08 -4.70
C ASP A 32 3.64 10.73 -5.11
N PHE A 33 2.90 10.12 -4.17
CA PHE A 33 2.36 8.77 -4.30
C PHE A 33 1.26 8.72 -5.38
N PRO A 34 1.17 7.64 -6.18
CA PRO A 34 0.34 7.61 -7.38
C PRO A 34 -1.18 7.44 -7.15
N TYR A 35 -1.58 6.86 -6.01
CA TYR A 35 -2.98 6.51 -5.72
C TYR A 35 -3.37 6.79 -4.26
N GLY A 36 -2.87 7.85 -3.65
CA GLY A 36 -3.20 8.20 -2.27
C GLY A 36 -2.16 9.11 -1.64
N ASP A 37 -2.35 9.39 -0.35
CA ASP A 37 -1.49 10.20 0.48
C ASP A 37 -1.06 9.40 1.71
N PHE A 38 0.12 9.72 2.24
CA PHE A 38 0.65 9.13 3.47
C PHE A 38 1.06 10.24 4.44
N LYS A 39 0.84 10.03 5.74
CA LYS A 39 1.33 10.92 6.80
C LYS A 39 1.77 10.12 8.03
N ALA A 40 2.90 10.48 8.61
CA ALA A 40 3.42 9.86 9.83
C ALA A 40 2.51 10.15 11.04
N LEU A 41 2.14 9.09 11.77
CA LEU A 41 1.44 9.15 13.06
C LEU A 41 2.43 9.10 14.22
N GLY A 42 3.46 8.26 14.11
CA GLY A 42 4.54 8.15 15.08
C GLY A 42 5.73 7.39 14.49
N THR A 43 6.92 7.69 14.97
CA THR A 43 8.18 7.06 14.51
C THR A 43 8.91 6.45 15.71
N VAL A 44 9.45 5.24 15.54
CA VAL A 44 10.15 4.53 16.61
C VAL A 44 11.32 5.38 17.12
N GLY A 45 11.50 5.46 18.45
CA GLY A 45 12.44 6.38 19.12
C GLY A 45 11.86 7.73 19.56
N GLU A 46 10.66 8.08 19.10
CA GLU A 46 9.92 9.21 19.68
C GLU A 46 9.46 8.91 21.09
N GLU A 47 9.37 9.96 21.91
CA GLU A 47 9.17 9.86 23.36
C GLU A 47 7.82 10.43 23.79
N ASP A 48 7.11 9.69 24.63
CA ASP A 48 5.94 10.22 25.33
C ASP A 48 6.38 11.33 26.30
N ALA A 49 5.84 12.53 26.10
CA ALA A 49 6.18 13.71 26.86
C ALA A 49 5.81 13.63 28.35
N GLU A 50 4.88 12.75 28.73
CA GLU A 50 4.41 12.61 30.11
C GLU A 50 5.28 11.68 30.96
N ASN A 51 5.60 10.49 30.43
CA ASN A 51 6.30 9.44 31.17
C ASN A 51 7.75 9.21 30.71
N GLY A 52 8.14 9.71 29.54
CA GLY A 52 9.50 9.60 28.99
C GLY A 52 9.83 8.24 28.37
N HIS A 53 8.85 7.35 28.20
CA HIS A 53 9.02 6.10 27.47
C HIS A 53 9.07 6.37 25.97
N VAL A 54 9.87 5.57 25.26
CA VAL A 54 9.97 5.67 23.80
C VAL A 54 9.15 4.59 23.12
N LEU A 55 8.72 4.88 21.90
CA LEU A 55 8.31 3.85 20.95
C LEU A 55 9.51 2.94 20.65
N THR A 56 9.33 1.63 20.68
CA THR A 56 10.39 0.61 20.50
C THR A 56 9.98 -0.49 19.54
N GLY A 57 10.95 -1.29 19.09
CA GLY A 57 10.81 -2.46 18.22
C GLY A 57 10.33 -2.12 16.81
N TYR A 58 10.41 -3.10 15.90
CA TYR A 58 9.86 -2.92 14.57
C TYR A 58 8.34 -2.89 14.66
N PRO A 59 7.67 -1.89 14.11
CA PRO A 59 6.21 -1.89 14.09
C PRO A 59 5.70 -3.00 13.17
N ASP A 60 5.01 -3.98 13.74
CA ASP A 60 4.65 -5.23 13.05
C ASP A 60 3.23 -5.67 13.45
N GLY A 61 2.23 -5.23 12.69
CA GLY A 61 0.84 -5.34 13.10
C GLY A 61 0.36 -4.19 13.99
N GLN A 62 -0.84 -3.72 13.66
CA GLN A 62 -1.48 -2.56 14.26
C GLN A 62 -3.00 -2.67 14.15
N ALA A 63 -3.68 -1.98 15.04
CA ALA A 63 -5.10 -1.73 14.92
C ALA A 63 -5.48 -0.42 15.61
N ALA A 64 -6.72 -0.01 15.44
CA ALA A 64 -7.27 1.12 16.17
C ALA A 64 -8.74 0.90 16.55
N TRP A 65 -9.13 1.52 17.66
CA TRP A 65 -10.50 1.54 18.18
C TRP A 65 -10.78 2.83 18.92
N LEU A 66 -12.03 3.04 19.34
CA LEU A 66 -12.39 4.15 20.21
C LEU A 66 -12.10 3.80 21.67
N GLN A 67 -11.19 4.54 22.31
CA GLN A 67 -10.99 4.46 23.76
C GLN A 67 -12.17 5.11 24.50
N ASP A 68 -12.68 6.20 23.94
CA ASP A 68 -13.94 6.83 24.28
C ASP A 68 -14.50 7.56 23.04
N GLU A 69 -15.61 8.27 23.20
CA GLU A 69 -16.31 8.95 22.10
C GLU A 69 -15.45 9.97 21.34
N ASP A 70 -14.43 10.53 22.00
CA ASP A 70 -13.61 11.63 21.49
C ASP A 70 -12.15 11.20 21.19
N THR A 71 -11.78 9.93 21.46
CA THR A 71 -10.39 9.45 21.43
C THR A 71 -10.24 8.20 20.58
N VAL A 72 -9.40 8.26 19.55
CA VAL A 72 -8.96 7.10 18.76
C VAL A 72 -7.68 6.57 19.37
N ARG A 73 -7.70 5.33 19.86
CA ARG A 73 -6.51 4.61 20.27
C ARG A 73 -5.95 3.86 19.07
N VAL A 74 -4.72 4.15 18.69
CA VAL A 74 -3.94 3.33 17.76
C VAL A 74 -2.96 2.51 18.57
N ALA A 75 -3.03 1.19 18.43
CA ALA A 75 -2.05 0.30 19.00
C ALA A 75 -1.21 -0.35 17.92
N TYR A 76 0.07 -0.55 18.20
CA TYR A 76 0.95 -1.37 17.38
C TYR A 76 1.74 -2.28 18.31
N GLN A 77 1.91 -3.53 17.92
CA GLN A 77 2.88 -4.39 18.59
C GLN A 77 4.23 -4.22 17.92
N SER A 78 5.28 -4.42 18.70
CA SER A 78 6.63 -4.29 18.22
C SER A 78 7.32 -5.64 18.13
N GLU A 79 7.98 -5.94 17.03
CA GLU A 79 8.98 -7.00 17.01
C GLU A 79 10.30 -6.53 17.61
N SER A 80 10.73 -7.25 18.65
CA SER A 80 12.05 -7.09 19.23
C SER A 80 12.66 -8.45 19.54
N TYR A 81 13.95 -8.55 19.25
CA TYR A 81 14.73 -9.78 19.41
C TYR A 81 15.59 -9.77 20.69
N ALA A 82 15.30 -8.83 21.61
CA ALA A 82 15.98 -8.67 22.89
C ALA A 82 17.52 -8.73 22.76
N THR A 83 18.19 -9.68 23.42
CA THR A 83 19.67 -9.77 23.43
C THR A 83 20.27 -10.29 22.13
N MET A 84 19.46 -10.77 21.18
CA MET A 84 19.91 -11.04 19.81
C MET A 84 20.14 -9.73 19.04
N SER A 85 19.50 -8.64 19.47
CA SER A 85 19.71 -7.27 19.02
C SER A 85 20.18 -6.39 20.20
N ASN A 86 19.45 -5.31 20.49
CA ASN A 86 19.63 -4.46 21.65
C ASN A 86 18.42 -4.67 22.58
N GLU A 87 18.67 -4.81 23.88
CA GLU A 87 17.58 -4.93 24.85
C GLU A 87 16.79 -3.62 24.94
N THR A 88 15.46 -3.70 24.87
CA THR A 88 14.57 -2.54 25.04
C THR A 88 14.58 -2.05 26.48
N TYR A 89 13.92 -0.91 26.75
CA TYR A 89 13.74 -0.47 28.12
C TYR A 89 12.85 -1.44 28.90
N PRO A 90 13.08 -1.63 30.22
CA PRO A 90 12.27 -2.53 31.01
C PRO A 90 10.87 -1.95 31.26
N TRP A 91 9.86 -2.72 30.91
CA TRP A 91 8.45 -2.44 31.18
C TRP A 91 8.01 -3.17 32.44
N GLU A 92 7.69 -2.40 33.49
CA GLU A 92 7.31 -2.91 34.81
C GLU A 92 5.82 -3.30 34.85
N MET A 93 5.54 -4.57 35.14
CA MET A 93 4.21 -5.13 35.37
C MET A 93 3.65 -4.73 36.74
N GLU A 94 2.35 -4.93 36.98
CA GLU A 94 1.72 -4.67 38.29
C GLU A 94 2.33 -5.50 39.42
N SER A 95 2.81 -6.72 39.12
CA SER A 95 3.52 -7.57 40.07
C SER A 95 4.90 -7.02 40.48
N GLY A 96 5.44 -6.07 39.71
CA GLY A 96 6.76 -5.46 39.88
C GLY A 96 7.87 -6.18 39.13
N VAL A 97 7.57 -7.24 38.36
CA VAL A 97 8.52 -7.83 37.41
C VAL A 97 8.68 -6.94 36.19
N THR A 98 9.80 -7.03 35.52
CA THR A 98 10.11 -6.24 34.32
C THR A 98 10.31 -7.13 33.10
N PHE A 99 9.67 -6.75 31.99
CA PHE A 99 9.87 -7.37 30.69
C PHE A 99 10.63 -6.42 29.76
N THR A 100 11.50 -6.99 28.93
CA THR A 100 12.14 -6.30 27.80
C THR A 100 11.77 -7.01 26.51
N GLY A 101 12.35 -6.61 25.39
CA GLY A 101 11.97 -7.12 24.08
C GLY A 101 10.68 -6.44 23.60
N SER A 102 9.77 -7.25 23.07
CA SER A 102 8.57 -6.78 22.37
C SER A 102 7.57 -6.11 23.32
N HIS A 103 7.03 -4.97 22.91
CA HIS A 103 5.98 -4.23 23.60
C HIS A 103 4.73 -4.11 22.71
N ILE A 104 3.57 -3.89 23.31
CA ILE A 104 2.38 -3.41 22.57
C ILE A 104 2.11 -1.98 22.99
N HIS A 105 2.47 -1.05 22.13
CA HIS A 105 2.29 0.37 22.36
C HIS A 105 0.86 0.79 22.04
N ALA A 106 0.31 1.69 22.84
CA ALA A 106 -0.95 2.36 22.59
C ALA A 106 -0.72 3.87 22.54
N ILE A 107 -1.23 4.53 21.50
CA ILE A 107 -1.15 5.98 21.31
C ILE A 107 -2.58 6.49 21.14
N ASP A 108 -2.98 7.41 22.01
CA ASP A 108 -4.30 8.00 22.03
C ASP A 108 -4.28 9.33 21.27
N TYR A 109 -5.16 9.46 20.27
CA TYR A 109 -5.29 10.64 19.43
C TYR A 109 -6.68 11.27 19.56
N ASN A 110 -6.73 12.59 19.51
CA ASN A 110 -7.99 13.32 19.40
C ASN A 110 -8.74 12.92 18.12
N ARG A 111 -9.91 12.31 18.24
CA ARG A 111 -10.68 11.72 17.13
C ARG A 111 -10.98 12.71 16.01
N ALA A 112 -11.38 13.94 16.37
CA ALA A 112 -11.73 14.95 15.37
C ALA A 112 -10.50 15.41 14.57
N ALA A 113 -9.35 15.59 15.23
CA ALA A 113 -8.12 15.94 14.55
C ALA A 113 -7.56 14.79 13.71
N PHE A 114 -7.73 13.55 14.18
CA PHE A 114 -7.35 12.33 13.46
C PHE A 114 -8.14 12.15 12.16
N ALA A 115 -9.44 12.46 12.18
CA ALA A 115 -10.30 12.44 10.99
C ALA A 115 -9.84 13.42 9.90
N GLU A 116 -9.41 14.63 10.29
CA GLU A 116 -8.95 15.68 9.36
C GLU A 116 -7.45 15.57 9.04
N PHE A 117 -6.74 14.56 9.54
CA PHE A 117 -5.27 14.55 9.58
C PHE A 117 -4.63 14.53 8.19
N LEU A 118 -5.12 13.69 7.28
CA LEU A 118 -4.62 13.61 5.90
C LEU A 118 -4.84 14.91 5.11
N GLU A 119 -5.81 15.74 5.51
CA GLU A 119 -6.19 16.95 4.77
C GLU A 119 -5.43 18.21 5.20
N ASN A 120 -4.46 18.09 6.13
CA ASN A 120 -3.76 19.24 6.69
C ASN A 120 -2.25 19.02 6.85
N ASP A 121 -1.51 20.10 7.12
CA ASP A 121 -0.03 20.10 7.23
C ASP A 121 0.49 19.98 8.67
N THR A 122 -0.37 19.69 9.66
CA THR A 122 0.06 19.61 11.06
C THR A 122 0.73 18.26 11.37
N PRO A 123 1.74 18.25 12.27
CA PRO A 123 2.29 17.00 12.79
C PRO A 123 1.27 16.30 13.69
N ALA A 124 1.37 14.97 13.80
CA ALA A 124 0.48 14.16 14.63
C ALA A 124 0.61 14.52 16.13
N SER A 125 1.73 15.08 16.55
CA SER A 125 1.96 15.54 17.93
C SER A 125 0.92 16.54 18.44
N GLU A 126 0.27 17.30 17.55
CA GLU A 126 -0.79 18.24 17.93
C GLU A 126 -2.13 17.55 18.27
N MET A 127 -2.28 16.27 17.90
CA MET A 127 -3.46 15.45 18.21
C MET A 127 -3.21 14.35 19.24
N VAL A 128 -1.96 14.10 19.64
CA VAL A 128 -1.64 13.12 20.70
C VAL A 128 -2.20 13.58 22.05
N GLU A 129 -3.00 12.72 22.68
CA GLU A 129 -3.58 12.92 24.01
C GLU A 129 -2.87 12.09 25.10
N GLY A 130 -2.23 10.98 24.72
CA GLY A 130 -1.45 10.14 25.64
C GLY A 130 -0.83 8.93 24.93
N ALA A 131 0.04 8.22 25.64
CA ALA A 131 0.59 6.93 25.20
C ALA A 131 0.83 5.98 26.38
N GLY A 132 0.95 4.70 26.07
CA GLY A 132 1.18 3.65 27.06
C GLY A 132 1.30 2.27 26.42
N HIS A 133 0.85 1.27 27.17
CA HIS A 133 0.85 -0.13 26.75
C HIS A 133 -0.51 -0.79 27.00
N LEU A 134 -0.81 -1.89 26.29
CA LEU A 134 -2.12 -2.55 26.38
C LEU A 134 -2.33 -3.47 27.58
N PHE A 135 -1.28 -3.83 28.33
CA PHE A 135 -1.44 -4.67 29.52
C PHE A 135 -0.52 -4.24 30.66
N ASN A 136 -0.70 -4.82 31.84
CA ASN A 136 0.24 -4.67 32.95
C ASN A 136 0.29 -5.92 33.83
N THR A 137 -0.51 -6.95 33.48
CA THR A 137 -0.51 -8.26 34.12
C THR A 137 -0.33 -9.31 33.05
N VAL A 138 0.49 -10.33 33.30
CA VAL A 138 0.71 -11.43 32.37
C VAL A 138 0.64 -12.78 33.09
N TYR A 139 -0.11 -13.70 32.50
CA TYR A 139 -0.16 -15.10 32.85
C TYR A 139 0.77 -15.89 31.94
N ASN A 140 1.64 -16.72 32.51
CA ASN A 140 2.55 -17.57 31.74
C ASN A 140 1.89 -18.89 31.29
N VAL A 141 2.65 -19.72 30.57
CA VAL A 141 2.22 -21.03 30.02
C VAL A 141 1.80 -22.06 31.08
N PHE A 142 2.09 -21.83 32.37
CA PHE A 142 1.60 -22.64 33.48
C PHE A 142 0.28 -22.10 34.07
N GLY A 143 -0.23 -21.01 33.50
CA GLY A 143 -1.43 -20.32 33.95
C GLY A 143 -1.23 -19.56 35.25
N GLU A 144 -0.01 -19.23 35.64
CA GLU A 144 0.30 -18.44 36.83
C GLU A 144 0.61 -16.99 36.45
N ILE A 145 0.24 -16.05 37.31
CA ILE A 145 0.66 -14.64 37.17
C ILE A 145 2.17 -14.58 37.37
N VAL A 146 2.89 -13.92 36.46
CA VAL A 146 4.34 -13.75 36.59
C VAL A 146 4.67 -12.75 37.70
N ASP A 147 5.33 -13.19 38.78
CA ASP A 147 5.57 -12.37 39.98
C ASP A 147 7.02 -12.38 40.51
N GLY A 148 7.95 -13.03 39.81
CA GLY A 148 9.38 -12.96 40.07
C GLY A 148 10.19 -13.81 39.11
N GLU A 149 11.50 -13.91 39.32
CA GLU A 149 12.40 -14.77 38.54
C GLU A 149 13.26 -15.61 39.50
N ASN A 150 13.29 -16.93 39.32
CA ASN A 150 14.17 -17.84 40.06
C ASN A 150 14.30 -19.25 39.46
N ASP A 151 15.34 -19.97 39.90
CA ASP A 151 15.65 -21.35 39.47
C ASP A 151 14.87 -22.45 40.22
N ASP A 152 13.92 -22.15 41.13
CA ASP A 152 13.14 -23.19 41.83
C ASP A 152 12.08 -23.75 40.87
N PRO A 153 12.16 -25.03 40.42
CA PRO A 153 11.21 -25.56 39.44
C PRO A 153 9.79 -25.71 39.99
N SER A 154 9.62 -25.64 41.33
CA SER A 154 8.30 -25.71 41.96
C SER A 154 7.58 -24.36 42.04
N ASP A 155 8.27 -23.27 41.73
CA ASP A 155 7.74 -21.91 41.76
C ASP A 155 7.37 -21.47 40.34
N LEU A 156 6.17 -21.88 39.90
CA LEU A 156 5.71 -21.72 38.52
C LEU A 156 5.35 -20.26 38.16
N SER A 157 5.04 -19.42 39.15
CA SER A 157 4.84 -17.97 38.93
C SER A 157 6.14 -17.25 38.57
N ALA A 158 7.28 -17.89 38.78
CA ALA A 158 8.60 -17.34 38.49
C ALA A 158 9.22 -17.88 37.20
N LYS A 159 8.39 -18.18 36.19
CA LYS A 159 8.77 -18.86 34.94
C LYS A 159 8.21 -18.15 33.71
N TRP A 160 8.93 -18.26 32.60
CA TRP A 160 8.50 -17.79 31.28
C TRP A 160 8.72 -18.90 30.23
N GLY A 161 7.76 -19.06 29.31
CA GLY A 161 7.62 -20.28 28.51
C GLY A 161 8.85 -20.64 27.68
N ASN A 162 9.47 -19.65 27.05
CA ASN A 162 10.56 -19.87 26.11
C ASN A 162 11.89 -20.34 26.76
N GLN A 163 12.05 -20.15 28.07
CA GLN A 163 13.21 -20.61 28.87
C GLN A 163 12.88 -21.77 29.79
N THR A 164 11.67 -22.33 29.75
CA THR A 164 11.21 -23.27 30.77
C THR A 164 10.76 -24.60 30.15
N ALA A 165 11.13 -25.72 30.77
CA ALA A 165 10.59 -27.04 30.45
C ALA A 165 9.22 -27.27 31.13
N ALA A 166 8.45 -28.24 30.65
CA ALA A 166 7.20 -28.68 31.26
C ALA A 166 7.30 -29.04 32.76
N ASP A 167 8.47 -29.44 33.25
CA ASP A 167 8.69 -29.73 34.68
C ASP A 167 9.08 -28.51 35.54
N GLY A 168 9.06 -27.31 34.96
CA GLY A 168 9.42 -26.04 35.61
C GLY A 168 10.93 -25.75 35.60
N THR A 169 11.76 -26.60 35.02
CA THR A 169 13.21 -26.36 34.91
C THR A 169 13.49 -25.17 33.99
N VAL A 170 14.24 -24.18 34.49
CA VAL A 170 14.71 -23.05 33.70
C VAL A 170 16.02 -23.40 33.00
N TYR A 171 16.10 -23.10 31.70
CA TYR A 171 17.31 -23.14 30.90
C TYR A 171 17.89 -21.73 30.76
N GLU A 172 19.09 -21.56 31.28
CA GLU A 172 19.83 -20.30 31.18
C GLU A 172 20.36 -20.05 29.77
N PHE A 173 20.28 -18.80 29.33
CA PHE A 173 21.00 -18.34 28.15
C PHE A 173 22.52 -18.37 28.37
N ARG A 174 23.27 -18.30 27.26
CA ARG A 174 24.72 -18.08 27.30
C ARG A 174 25.04 -16.77 28.02
N GLU A 175 26.23 -16.71 28.62
CA GLU A 175 26.70 -15.55 29.39
C GLU A 175 26.58 -14.22 28.61
N GLU A 176 26.80 -14.25 27.29
CA GLU A 176 26.67 -13.09 26.40
C GLU A 176 25.24 -12.77 25.93
N GLN A 177 24.25 -13.61 26.25
CA GLN A 177 22.84 -13.49 25.88
C GLN A 177 21.91 -13.37 27.10
N GLN A 178 22.46 -13.21 28.30
CA GLN A 178 21.66 -12.95 29.50
C GLN A 178 21.13 -11.51 29.50
N LEU A 179 19.88 -11.35 29.95
CA LEU A 179 19.22 -10.05 30.09
C LEU A 179 19.97 -9.13 31.06
N THR A 180 19.94 -7.83 30.78
CA THR A 180 20.65 -6.81 31.58
C THR A 180 19.76 -5.67 32.05
N GLN A 181 18.58 -5.50 31.44
CA GLN A 181 17.61 -4.47 31.75
C GLN A 181 16.35 -5.05 32.42
N GLY A 182 15.88 -6.23 32.00
CA GLY A 182 14.65 -6.87 32.49
C GLY A 182 14.88 -8.17 33.27
N ASP A 183 13.81 -8.67 33.90
CA ASP A 183 13.75 -10.00 34.53
C ASP A 183 13.37 -11.07 33.48
N PHE A 184 12.47 -10.74 32.55
CA PHE A 184 12.05 -11.57 31.44
C PHE A 184 12.08 -10.77 30.12
N PHE A 185 11.81 -11.44 29.00
CA PHE A 185 11.62 -10.76 27.73
C PHE A 185 10.53 -11.43 26.92
N PHE A 186 9.80 -10.61 26.17
CA PHE A 186 8.92 -11.06 25.09
C PHE A 186 9.74 -11.15 23.81
N HIS A 187 9.68 -12.29 23.13
CA HIS A 187 10.36 -12.47 21.86
C HIS A 187 9.42 -12.15 20.69
N SER A 188 9.86 -11.29 19.76
CA SER A 188 9.19 -10.92 18.50
C SER A 188 7.68 -11.11 18.51
N PHE A 189 6.93 -10.10 18.96
CA PHE A 189 5.47 -10.17 18.78
C PHE A 189 5.21 -9.95 17.30
N CYS A 190 4.80 -11.01 16.61
CA CYS A 190 4.47 -10.95 15.20
C CYS A 190 2.97 -11.13 14.98
N GLY A 191 2.49 -10.59 13.85
CA GLY A 191 1.13 -10.75 13.36
C GLY A 191 0.00 -10.52 14.37
N ALA A 192 -0.02 -9.36 15.01
CA ALA A 192 -1.12 -8.92 15.87
C ALA A 192 -2.48 -8.90 15.16
N TYR A 193 -3.56 -9.20 15.90
CA TYR A 193 -4.91 -8.92 15.44
C TYR A 193 -5.81 -8.43 16.58
N TYR A 194 -6.45 -7.29 16.37
CA TYR A 194 -7.52 -6.82 17.24
C TYR A 194 -8.86 -7.32 16.72
N GLU A 195 -9.65 -7.97 17.57
CA GLU A 195 -11.05 -8.28 17.28
C GLU A 195 -11.96 -7.64 18.35
N PRO A 196 -12.90 -6.77 17.95
CA PRO A 196 -13.93 -6.28 18.87
C PRO A 196 -14.91 -7.39 19.25
N ALA A 197 -15.47 -7.28 20.45
CA ALA A 197 -16.49 -8.20 20.94
C ALA A 197 -17.67 -8.30 19.95
N ASN A 198 -18.15 -9.53 19.73
CA ASN A 198 -19.32 -9.84 18.90
C ASN A 198 -19.22 -9.32 17.45
N LYS A 199 -18.00 -9.18 16.90
CA LYS A 199 -17.70 -8.59 15.59
C LYS A 199 -18.66 -9.03 14.47
N TYR A 200 -19.03 -10.31 14.43
CA TYR A 200 -19.87 -10.87 13.37
C TYR A 200 -21.37 -10.96 13.72
N GLY A 201 -21.77 -10.45 14.88
CA GLY A 201 -23.14 -10.44 15.38
C GLY A 201 -23.24 -10.92 16.83
N ASP A 202 -24.42 -10.77 17.44
CA ASP A 202 -24.69 -11.16 18.83
C ASP A 202 -24.20 -12.60 19.13
N GLY A 203 -23.18 -12.75 19.98
CA GLY A 203 -22.58 -14.01 20.39
C GLY A 203 -21.62 -14.66 19.38
N ILE A 204 -21.40 -14.07 18.20
CA ILE A 204 -20.59 -14.66 17.13
C ILE A 204 -19.22 -13.96 17.07
N GLY A 205 -18.15 -14.78 17.10
CA GLY A 205 -16.78 -14.33 17.36
C GLY A 205 -16.48 -14.35 18.87
N PHE A 206 -15.56 -13.50 19.30
CA PHE A 206 -15.24 -13.35 20.71
C PHE A 206 -16.33 -12.62 21.51
N GLU A 207 -16.43 -12.95 22.79
CA GLU A 207 -17.32 -12.27 23.75
C GLU A 207 -16.73 -10.94 24.23
N ASP A 208 -15.40 -10.81 24.19
CA ASP A 208 -14.64 -9.67 24.70
C ASP A 208 -13.84 -8.96 23.60
N ASP A 209 -13.43 -7.72 23.86
CA ASP A 209 -12.48 -6.99 23.02
C ASP A 209 -11.07 -7.52 23.25
N MET A 210 -10.44 -8.07 22.22
CA MET A 210 -9.23 -8.87 22.37
C MET A 210 -8.14 -8.49 21.38
N TRP A 211 -6.89 -8.51 21.85
CA TRP A 211 -5.70 -8.42 21.02
C TRP A 211 -4.98 -9.78 21.01
N LEU A 212 -4.99 -10.46 19.87
CA LEU A 212 -4.28 -11.71 19.65
C LEU A 212 -2.91 -11.44 19.07
N MET A 213 -1.93 -12.22 19.50
CA MET A 213 -0.56 -12.19 18.98
C MET A 213 0.12 -13.51 19.30
N ALA A 214 1.27 -13.75 18.70
CA ALA A 214 2.14 -14.84 19.08
C ALA A 214 3.59 -14.34 19.15
N GLU A 215 4.35 -14.92 20.07
CA GLU A 215 5.80 -14.83 19.99
C GLU A 215 6.29 -15.65 18.79
N GLU A 216 7.16 -15.04 18.00
CA GLU A 216 7.60 -15.53 16.70
C GLU A 216 9.12 -15.71 16.71
N TRP A 217 9.67 -16.55 15.82
CA TRP A 217 11.06 -17.01 15.76
C TRP A 217 11.61 -17.96 16.85
N ASN A 218 12.43 -18.91 16.38
CA ASN A 218 13.09 -19.89 17.24
C ASN A 218 14.31 -19.30 17.99
N ILE A 219 14.14 -19.03 19.29
CA ILE A 219 15.20 -18.54 20.18
C ILE A 219 16.32 -19.58 20.47
N GLY A 220 16.18 -20.82 20.00
CA GLY A 220 17.16 -21.88 20.17
C GLY A 220 18.53 -21.57 19.52
N ASN A 221 18.57 -20.70 18.50
CA ASN A 221 19.76 -20.53 17.66
C ASN A 221 20.80 -19.61 18.29
N GLY A 222 21.73 -20.22 19.02
CA GLY A 222 22.87 -19.50 19.56
C GLY A 222 22.63 -18.80 20.90
N MET A 223 21.39 -18.76 21.41
CA MET A 223 21.10 -18.24 22.76
C MET A 223 21.41 -19.25 23.87
N TYR A 224 21.30 -20.56 23.60
CA TYR A 224 21.53 -21.61 24.60
C TYR A 224 22.90 -22.32 24.46
N PRO A 225 23.53 -22.75 25.57
CA PRO A 225 24.77 -23.53 25.55
C PRO A 225 24.57 -24.97 25.04
N ASP A 226 25.59 -25.55 24.40
CA ASP A 226 25.58 -26.98 24.01
C ASP A 226 25.75 -27.88 25.25
N PRO A 227 24.79 -28.76 25.58
CA PRO A 227 24.88 -29.65 26.74
C PRO A 227 25.94 -30.77 26.61
N ASP A 228 26.44 -31.08 25.41
CA ASP A 228 27.45 -32.14 25.20
C ASP A 228 28.91 -31.64 25.27
N GLY A 229 29.13 -30.33 25.39
CA GLY A 229 30.46 -29.73 25.61
C GLY A 229 31.43 -29.85 24.43
N GLU A 230 30.94 -30.12 23.22
CA GLU A 230 31.68 -29.89 21.97
C GLU A 230 31.59 -28.38 21.66
N GLU A 231 32.69 -27.74 21.26
CA GLU A 231 32.65 -26.32 20.86
C GLU A 231 31.96 -26.20 19.49
N GLY A 232 30.62 -26.05 19.49
CA GLY A 232 29.81 -25.75 18.31
C GLY A 232 28.33 -25.50 18.67
N PRO A 233 27.57 -24.71 17.89
CA PRO A 233 26.13 -24.57 18.10
C PRO A 233 25.42 -25.91 17.82
N ARG A 234 24.41 -26.26 18.63
CA ARG A 234 23.38 -27.21 18.20
C ARG A 234 22.73 -26.69 16.92
N SER A 235 22.10 -27.56 16.13
CA SER A 235 21.00 -27.05 15.31
C SER A 235 19.93 -26.58 16.30
N ALA A 236 19.74 -25.28 16.34
CA ALA A 236 18.86 -24.53 17.24
C ALA A 236 17.49 -25.16 17.49
N GLY A 237 16.91 -25.72 16.43
CA GLY A 237 15.53 -26.18 16.38
C GLY A 237 15.26 -27.33 17.34
N GLU A 238 16.02 -28.42 17.22
CA GLU A 238 15.70 -29.66 17.93
C GLU A 238 15.72 -29.53 19.46
N PHE A 239 16.57 -28.67 20.04
CA PHE A 239 16.58 -28.47 21.50
C PHE A 239 15.35 -27.68 21.96
N PHE A 240 15.17 -26.49 21.39
CA PHE A 240 14.12 -25.57 21.81
C PHE A 240 12.74 -26.21 21.64
N VAL A 241 12.53 -26.86 20.48
CA VAL A 241 11.30 -27.58 20.18
C VAL A 241 11.07 -28.72 21.19
N ASN A 242 12.06 -29.57 21.46
CA ASN A 242 11.82 -30.77 22.27
C ASN A 242 11.85 -30.56 23.80
N ASP A 243 12.62 -29.59 24.29
CA ASP A 243 12.94 -29.47 25.72
C ASP A 243 12.23 -28.30 26.43
N THR A 244 11.70 -27.31 25.68
CA THR A 244 11.02 -26.14 26.27
C THR A 244 9.52 -26.11 25.95
N MET A 245 8.78 -25.26 26.64
CA MET A 245 7.35 -25.00 26.36
C MET A 245 7.13 -24.29 25.01
N GLY A 246 8.19 -23.84 24.33
CA GLY A 246 8.09 -23.15 23.05
C GLY A 246 7.77 -21.67 23.18
N LEU A 247 7.20 -21.11 22.13
CA LEU A 247 6.78 -19.71 22.05
C LEU A 247 5.33 -19.55 22.50
N ALA A 248 5.01 -18.41 23.10
CA ALA A 248 3.68 -18.16 23.63
C ALA A 248 2.73 -17.60 22.55
N SER A 249 1.70 -18.35 22.21
CA SER A 249 0.45 -17.78 21.68
C SER A 249 -0.20 -16.98 22.81
N MET A 250 -0.51 -15.71 22.58
CA MET A 250 -0.98 -14.79 23.62
C MET A 250 -2.25 -14.04 23.20
N VAL A 251 -3.03 -13.68 24.21
CA VAL A 251 -4.19 -12.82 24.05
C VAL A 251 -4.30 -11.82 25.17
N VAL A 252 -4.58 -10.57 24.83
CA VAL A 252 -4.79 -9.49 25.80
C VAL A 252 -6.28 -9.23 25.94
N ASP A 253 -6.76 -9.34 27.18
CA ASP A 253 -8.02 -8.79 27.65
C ASP A 253 -7.87 -7.27 27.79
N LEU A 254 -8.45 -6.53 26.85
CA LEU A 254 -8.32 -5.07 26.81
C LEU A 254 -9.14 -4.35 27.88
N GLU A 255 -10.15 -5.00 28.49
CA GLU A 255 -10.92 -4.40 29.59
C GLU A 255 -10.10 -4.41 30.89
N ASN A 256 -9.34 -5.49 31.11
CA ASN A 256 -8.63 -5.72 32.37
C ASN A 256 -7.10 -5.54 32.26
N ASP A 257 -6.58 -5.02 31.15
CA ASP A 257 -5.15 -4.82 30.91
C ASP A 257 -4.33 -6.10 31.20
N THR A 258 -4.84 -7.27 30.83
CA THR A 258 -4.25 -8.57 31.22
C THR A 258 -3.96 -9.44 30.01
N ALA A 259 -2.71 -9.87 29.89
CA ALA A 259 -2.26 -10.81 28.87
C ALA A 259 -2.27 -12.26 29.40
N TYR A 260 -2.79 -13.18 28.60
CA TYR A 260 -2.83 -14.62 28.88
C TYR A 260 -2.12 -15.38 27.78
N THR A 261 -1.28 -16.36 28.13
CA THR A 261 -0.94 -17.41 27.16
C THR A 261 -2.18 -18.25 26.85
N ALA A 262 -2.36 -18.63 25.59
CA ALA A 262 -3.43 -19.50 25.10
C ALA A 262 -2.86 -20.75 24.41
N PRO A 263 -2.32 -21.74 25.16
CA PRO A 263 -1.64 -22.90 24.57
C PRO A 263 -2.57 -23.80 23.74
N ALA A 264 -3.89 -23.69 23.92
CA ALA A 264 -4.86 -24.39 23.09
C ALA A 264 -4.77 -24.03 21.61
N LEU A 265 -4.28 -22.81 21.29
CA LEU A 265 -4.02 -22.38 19.92
C LEU A 265 -2.80 -23.07 19.30
N GLY A 266 -2.04 -23.84 20.09
CA GLY A 266 -0.77 -24.45 19.74
C GLY A 266 0.43 -23.69 20.31
N GLN A 267 1.59 -24.35 20.28
CA GLN A 267 2.88 -23.85 20.77
C GLN A 267 3.94 -23.82 19.65
N ALA A 268 3.50 -23.93 18.40
CA ALA A 268 4.32 -24.01 17.21
C ALA A 268 4.90 -22.67 16.70
N GLY A 269 4.77 -21.56 17.43
CA GLY A 269 5.28 -20.26 16.97
C GLY A 269 4.56 -19.80 15.70
N TYR A 270 3.26 -19.54 15.84
CA TYR A 270 2.48 -18.89 14.79
C TYR A 270 2.92 -17.43 14.67
N GLU A 271 2.65 -16.89 13.49
CA GLU A 271 2.92 -15.50 13.14
C GLU A 271 1.63 -14.70 13.22
N LYS A 272 0.56 -15.20 12.59
CA LYS A 272 -0.76 -14.57 12.61
C LYS A 272 -1.83 -15.51 13.11
N LEU A 273 -2.57 -15.04 14.12
CA LEU A 273 -3.79 -15.67 14.62
C LEU A 273 -4.98 -14.79 14.23
N LEU A 274 -5.70 -15.20 13.18
CA LEU A 274 -6.76 -14.38 12.57
C LEU A 274 -8.14 -15.04 12.74
N PRO A 275 -8.99 -14.55 13.65
CA PRO A 275 -10.35 -15.06 13.80
C PRO A 275 -11.20 -14.78 12.57
N ILE A 276 -12.02 -15.77 12.19
CA ILE A 276 -12.97 -15.67 11.09
C ILE A 276 -14.39 -15.83 11.62
N ASN A 277 -15.35 -15.38 10.82
CA ASN A 277 -16.75 -15.60 11.12
C ASN A 277 -17.09 -17.10 11.13
N SER A 278 -17.32 -17.67 12.30
CA SER A 278 -17.75 -19.06 12.47
C SER A 278 -19.23 -19.28 12.10
N GLY A 279 -20.02 -18.21 12.10
CA GLY A 279 -21.48 -18.27 12.02
C GLY A 279 -22.16 -18.97 13.21
N SER A 280 -21.42 -19.21 14.30
CA SER A 280 -21.88 -19.95 15.48
C SER A 280 -21.63 -19.18 16.77
N GLU A 281 -22.61 -19.19 17.67
CA GLU A 281 -22.46 -18.63 19.03
C GLU A 281 -21.60 -19.52 19.94
N ASP A 282 -21.46 -20.81 19.60
CA ASP A 282 -20.82 -21.82 20.44
C ASP A 282 -19.34 -22.05 20.07
N TYR A 283 -18.87 -21.51 18.94
CA TYR A 283 -17.54 -21.82 18.40
C TYR A 283 -16.84 -20.58 17.83
N VAL A 284 -15.53 -20.55 18.00
CA VAL A 284 -14.60 -19.66 17.28
C VAL A 284 -13.77 -20.47 16.29
N VAL A 285 -13.44 -19.86 15.16
CA VAL A 285 -12.52 -20.42 14.17
C VAL A 285 -11.44 -19.38 13.90
N ILE A 286 -10.18 -19.78 14.02
CA ILE A 286 -9.02 -18.87 13.93
C ILE A 286 -8.05 -19.46 12.92
N VAL A 287 -7.71 -18.70 11.88
CA VAL A 287 -6.62 -19.07 10.97
C VAL A 287 -5.30 -18.95 11.72
N ALA A 288 -4.51 -20.02 11.68
CA ALA A 288 -3.19 -20.06 12.28
C ALA A 288 -2.17 -20.14 11.14
N ALA A 289 -1.50 -19.01 10.87
CA ALA A 289 -0.45 -18.88 9.87
C ALA A 289 0.89 -18.59 10.57
N GLY A 290 2.00 -19.00 9.98
CA GLY A 290 3.35 -18.76 10.51
C GLY A 290 4.25 -20.00 10.50
N TYR A 291 5.46 -19.84 11.04
CA TYR A 291 6.64 -20.66 10.74
C TYR A 291 6.65 -22.12 11.22
N ASN A 292 5.73 -22.53 12.09
CA ASN A 292 5.72 -23.88 12.69
C ASN A 292 7.07 -24.25 13.34
N LEU A 293 7.72 -23.30 14.03
CA LEU A 293 9.10 -23.41 14.59
C LEU A 293 10.17 -23.83 13.56
N GLY A 294 9.93 -23.60 12.27
CA GLY A 294 10.79 -24.03 11.16
C GLY A 294 10.65 -25.51 10.80
N VAL A 295 9.63 -26.20 11.30
CA VAL A 295 9.30 -27.58 10.92
C VAL A 295 8.45 -27.56 9.66
N GLU A 296 9.05 -28.00 8.56
CA GLU A 296 8.45 -28.03 7.23
C GLU A 296 8.55 -29.44 6.60
N PRO A 297 7.62 -29.81 5.70
CA PRO A 297 6.48 -29.01 5.23
C PRO A 297 5.26 -29.07 6.15
N ALA A 298 4.38 -28.06 6.12
CA ALA A 298 3.19 -27.96 6.96
C ALA A 298 1.95 -27.57 6.14
N PRO A 299 0.73 -27.99 6.54
CA PRO A 299 -0.49 -27.55 5.88
C PRO A 299 -0.93 -26.18 6.38
N LEU A 300 -1.76 -25.49 5.60
CA LEU A 300 -2.53 -24.36 6.11
C LEU A 300 -3.47 -24.84 7.22
N ALA A 301 -3.52 -24.12 8.34
CA ALA A 301 -4.22 -24.57 9.53
C ALA A 301 -5.29 -23.58 10.02
N VAL A 302 -6.33 -24.14 10.65
CA VAL A 302 -7.28 -23.38 11.46
C VAL A 302 -7.43 -24.03 12.82
N TYR A 303 -7.51 -23.22 13.87
CA TYR A 303 -7.96 -23.62 15.19
C TYR A 303 -9.48 -23.55 15.26
N ILE A 304 -10.10 -24.56 15.87
CA ILE A 304 -11.52 -24.59 16.20
C ILE A 304 -11.66 -24.69 17.71
N GLY A 305 -12.24 -23.67 18.31
CA GLY A 305 -12.41 -23.54 19.75
C GLY A 305 -13.88 -23.56 20.16
N LYS A 306 -14.22 -24.27 21.23
CA LYS A 306 -15.57 -24.32 21.78
C LYS A 306 -15.71 -23.34 22.94
N LYS A 307 -16.70 -22.46 22.87
CA LYS A 307 -16.99 -21.44 23.87
C LYS A 307 -17.75 -22.04 25.07
N GLY A 308 -17.56 -21.42 26.23
CA GLY A 308 -18.30 -21.71 27.46
C GLY A 308 -17.93 -23.03 28.16
N VAL A 309 -16.81 -23.64 27.81
CA VAL A 309 -16.32 -24.89 28.40
C VAL A 309 -14.92 -24.75 29.00
N ASP A 310 -14.60 -25.61 29.97
CA ASP A 310 -13.26 -25.73 30.54
C ASP A 310 -12.32 -26.58 29.67
N ALA A 311 -11.04 -26.71 30.05
CA ALA A 311 -10.05 -27.49 29.30
C ALA A 311 -10.38 -29.00 29.12
N ASN A 312 -11.40 -29.53 29.82
CA ASN A 312 -11.88 -30.90 29.64
C ASN A 312 -13.12 -30.98 28.74
N GLY A 313 -13.62 -29.85 28.24
CA GLY A 313 -14.86 -29.76 27.48
C GLY A 313 -16.13 -29.77 28.36
N ASP A 314 -15.97 -29.65 29.68
CA ASP A 314 -17.11 -29.55 30.61
C ASP A 314 -17.57 -28.07 30.70
N PRO A 315 -18.88 -27.78 30.88
CA PRO A 315 -19.35 -26.40 30.97
C PRO A 315 -18.65 -25.61 32.08
N LEU A 316 -18.26 -24.37 31.78
CA LEU A 316 -17.66 -23.46 32.75
C LEU A 316 -18.57 -23.30 33.98
N THR A 317 -17.95 -23.29 35.16
CA THR A 317 -18.67 -23.20 36.44
C THR A 317 -18.59 -21.80 37.02
N GLU A 318 -19.56 -21.39 37.83
CA GLU A 318 -19.52 -20.11 38.58
C GLU A 318 -18.29 -19.93 39.50
N GLY A 319 -17.45 -20.96 39.66
CA GLY A 319 -16.23 -20.92 40.45
C GLY A 319 -14.93 -21.05 39.63
N ALA A 320 -15.01 -20.92 38.30
CA ALA A 320 -13.83 -20.82 37.44
C ALA A 320 -12.94 -19.63 37.85
N SER A 321 -11.64 -19.74 37.57
CA SER A 321 -10.72 -18.61 37.76
C SER A 321 -11.00 -17.52 36.71
N GLU A 322 -10.56 -16.28 36.94
CA GLU A 322 -10.70 -15.20 35.95
C GLU A 322 -10.06 -15.59 34.60
N ARG A 323 -8.87 -16.18 34.63
CA ARG A 323 -8.20 -16.79 33.47
C ARG A 323 -9.07 -17.81 32.74
N ASP A 324 -9.60 -18.81 33.45
CA ASP A 324 -10.37 -19.89 32.81
C ASP A 324 -11.73 -19.39 32.31
N SER A 325 -12.33 -18.42 33.00
CA SER A 325 -13.55 -17.73 32.54
C SER A 325 -13.28 -17.01 31.23
N PHE A 326 -12.29 -16.11 31.19
CA PHE A 326 -11.96 -15.34 30.00
C PHE A 326 -11.59 -16.24 28.81
N LEU A 327 -10.63 -17.16 28.99
CA LEU A 327 -10.21 -18.05 27.91
C LEU A 327 -11.34 -18.99 27.48
N GLY A 328 -12.12 -19.55 28.41
CA GLY A 328 -13.18 -20.50 28.07
C GLY A 328 -14.40 -19.83 27.44
N GLU A 329 -14.79 -18.62 27.86
CA GLU A 329 -15.88 -17.85 27.25
C GLU A 329 -15.56 -17.46 25.80
N ASN A 330 -14.29 -17.21 25.51
CA ASN A 330 -13.78 -16.91 24.16
C ASN A 330 -13.33 -18.13 23.35
N GLY A 331 -13.55 -19.35 23.87
CA GLY A 331 -13.26 -20.59 23.15
C GLY A 331 -11.77 -20.89 22.99
N LEU A 332 -10.90 -20.33 23.84
CA LEU A 332 -9.44 -20.48 23.83
C LEU A 332 -8.92 -21.47 24.87
N LEU A 333 -9.82 -22.26 25.50
CA LEU A 333 -9.46 -23.24 26.53
C LEU A 333 -9.73 -24.69 26.10
N TYR A 334 -10.63 -24.92 25.14
CA TYR A 334 -10.95 -26.24 24.60
C TYR A 334 -11.13 -26.17 23.10
N GLY A 335 -10.16 -26.71 22.36
CA GLY A 335 -10.20 -26.71 20.91
C GLY A 335 -9.03 -27.47 20.32
N GLN A 336 -8.95 -27.47 18.99
CA GLN A 336 -7.98 -28.26 18.26
C GLN A 336 -7.62 -27.61 16.92
N LEU A 337 -6.41 -27.85 16.44
CA LEU A 337 -5.94 -27.43 15.12
C LEU A 337 -6.30 -28.43 14.03
N TYR A 338 -6.72 -27.90 12.89
CA TYR A 338 -7.13 -28.63 11.71
C TYR A 338 -6.30 -28.19 10.50
N GLY A 339 -5.74 -29.13 9.76
CA GLY A 339 -4.91 -28.87 8.58
C GLY A 339 -5.65 -29.13 7.28
N MET A 340 -5.46 -28.24 6.30
CA MET A 340 -6.00 -28.41 4.94
C MET A 340 -5.52 -29.74 4.35
N SER A 341 -6.46 -30.48 3.79
CA SER A 341 -6.29 -31.85 3.32
C SER A 341 -7.06 -32.09 2.03
N LEU A 342 -6.48 -32.89 1.13
CA LEU A 342 -7.07 -33.22 -0.18
C LEU A 342 -7.21 -34.73 -0.36
N ASP A 343 -8.20 -35.13 -1.15
CA ASP A 343 -8.35 -36.51 -1.59
C ASP A 343 -7.52 -36.80 -2.85
N GLY A 344 -7.37 -38.09 -3.19
CA GLY A 344 -6.54 -38.50 -4.33
C GLY A 344 -7.04 -38.00 -5.68
N GLU A 345 -8.36 -37.83 -5.89
CA GLU A 345 -8.91 -37.30 -7.15
C GLU A 345 -8.55 -35.83 -7.30
N THR A 346 -8.59 -35.07 -6.21
CA THR A 346 -8.23 -33.66 -6.19
C THR A 346 -6.74 -33.47 -6.46
N PHE A 347 -5.85 -34.22 -5.78
CA PHE A 347 -4.41 -34.19 -6.08
C PHE A 347 -4.10 -34.48 -7.56
N GLU A 348 -4.71 -35.51 -8.15
CA GLU A 348 -4.54 -35.84 -9.57
C GLU A 348 -4.97 -34.68 -10.48
N ASN A 349 -6.07 -33.97 -10.15
CA ASN A 349 -6.54 -32.82 -10.91
C ASN A 349 -5.64 -31.59 -10.79
N LEU A 350 -4.93 -31.45 -9.67
CA LEU A 350 -3.92 -30.40 -9.45
C LEU A 350 -2.55 -30.73 -10.10
N GLY A 351 -2.43 -31.87 -10.79
CA GLY A 351 -1.17 -32.30 -11.41
C GLY A 351 -0.21 -33.03 -10.46
N ILE A 352 -0.63 -33.37 -9.24
CA ILE A 352 0.17 -34.02 -8.21
C ILE A 352 -0.05 -35.54 -8.28
N GLU A 353 0.78 -36.24 -9.06
CA GLU A 353 0.66 -37.69 -9.27
C GLU A 353 1.21 -38.55 -8.11
N ASN A 354 2.14 -38.01 -7.31
CA ASN A 354 2.74 -38.70 -6.17
C ASN A 354 2.47 -37.87 -4.90
N VAL A 355 1.49 -38.30 -4.12
CA VAL A 355 1.18 -37.71 -2.81
C VAL A 355 2.21 -38.22 -1.80
N ASP A 356 2.89 -37.29 -1.15
CA ASP A 356 3.99 -37.52 -0.21
C ASP A 356 3.95 -36.35 0.79
N ALA A 357 3.69 -36.63 2.07
CA ALA A 357 3.50 -35.54 3.05
C ALA A 357 4.82 -34.88 3.47
N ASP A 358 5.98 -35.44 3.09
CA ASP A 358 7.31 -34.87 3.34
C ASP A 358 7.76 -33.90 2.22
N VAL A 359 6.91 -33.63 1.22
CA VAL A 359 7.20 -32.66 0.16
C VAL A 359 6.22 -31.50 0.17
N LYS A 360 6.70 -30.32 -0.28
CA LYS A 360 5.92 -29.09 -0.43
C LYS A 360 5.00 -29.18 -1.67
N MET A 361 3.96 -30.00 -1.57
CA MET A 361 2.98 -30.21 -2.63
C MET A 361 2.23 -28.92 -2.97
N MET A 362 1.95 -28.08 -1.97
CA MET A 362 1.29 -26.79 -2.17
C MET A 362 2.14 -25.83 -2.99
N ASP A 363 3.45 -25.75 -2.73
CA ASP A 363 4.37 -24.94 -3.52
C ASP A 363 4.42 -25.40 -4.98
N ALA A 364 4.46 -26.72 -5.20
CA ALA A 364 4.45 -27.29 -6.54
C ALA A 364 3.16 -26.91 -7.31
N TYR A 365 2.01 -26.91 -6.63
CA TYR A 365 0.74 -26.42 -7.17
C TYR A 365 0.78 -24.91 -7.45
N ALA A 366 1.26 -24.10 -6.50
CA ALA A 366 1.32 -22.65 -6.61
C ALA A 366 2.22 -22.19 -7.78
N GLN A 367 3.26 -22.97 -8.11
CA GLN A 367 4.18 -22.71 -9.23
C GLN A 367 3.80 -23.38 -10.55
N ASP A 368 2.69 -24.14 -10.61
CA ASP A 368 2.24 -24.77 -11.85
C ASP A 368 1.25 -23.87 -12.59
N ALA A 369 1.73 -23.24 -13.68
CA ALA A 369 0.93 -22.38 -14.55
C ALA A 369 -0.23 -23.11 -15.26
N ASP A 370 -0.18 -24.44 -15.37
CA ASP A 370 -1.23 -25.25 -16.00
C ASP A 370 -2.23 -25.83 -14.97
N ALA A 371 -1.96 -25.70 -13.67
CA ALA A 371 -2.85 -26.19 -12.62
C ALA A 371 -4.14 -25.36 -12.56
N PRO A 372 -5.29 -25.96 -12.19
CA PRO A 372 -6.56 -25.25 -12.10
C PRO A 372 -6.58 -24.28 -10.91
N ASP A 373 -7.27 -23.15 -11.06
CA ASP A 373 -7.37 -22.13 -10.00
C ASP A 373 -8.46 -22.42 -8.97
N SER A 374 -9.13 -23.58 -9.04
CA SER A 374 -10.21 -23.91 -8.10
C SER A 374 -10.21 -25.40 -7.75
N PHE A 375 -10.35 -25.72 -6.46
CA PHE A 375 -10.50 -27.09 -5.98
C PHE A 375 -11.23 -27.11 -4.63
N SER A 376 -11.74 -28.29 -4.25
CA SER A 376 -12.35 -28.48 -2.92
C SER A 376 -11.35 -29.10 -1.96
N ALA A 377 -11.41 -28.72 -0.71
CA ALA A 377 -10.56 -29.19 0.37
C ALA A 377 -11.39 -29.55 1.62
N ARG A 378 -10.72 -30.20 2.57
CA ARG A 378 -11.23 -30.35 3.94
C ARG A 378 -10.15 -30.01 4.94
N TYR A 379 -10.54 -29.54 6.09
CA TYR A 379 -9.66 -29.33 7.23
C TYR A 379 -9.89 -30.47 8.22
N TYR A 380 -8.87 -31.26 8.51
CA TYR A 380 -8.93 -32.40 9.44
C TYR A 380 -8.03 -32.15 10.65
N PRO A 381 -8.42 -32.60 11.86
CA PRO A 381 -7.62 -32.42 13.05
C PRO A 381 -6.46 -33.42 13.12
N THR A 382 -5.40 -33.04 13.83
CA THR A 382 -4.41 -34.02 14.30
C THR A 382 -4.94 -34.81 15.50
N SER A 383 -4.13 -35.67 16.08
CA SER A 383 -4.38 -36.31 17.37
C SER A 383 -4.01 -35.43 18.56
N TYR A 384 -3.36 -34.29 18.34
CA TYR A 384 -2.97 -33.38 19.41
C TYR A 384 -4.14 -32.47 19.80
N GLN A 385 -4.46 -32.44 21.09
CA GLN A 385 -5.39 -31.50 21.69
C GLN A 385 -4.82 -31.12 23.05
N TRP A 386 -4.72 -29.83 23.33
CA TRP A 386 -4.25 -29.34 24.62
C TRP A 386 -5.19 -29.76 25.76
N ASP A 387 -4.64 -30.25 26.86
CA ASP A 387 -5.39 -30.86 27.97
C ASP A 387 -5.36 -30.04 29.28
N GLY A 388 -4.93 -28.78 29.20
CA GLY A 388 -5.02 -27.81 30.29
C GLY A 388 -3.70 -27.47 30.98
N PHE A 389 -3.70 -26.39 31.78
CA PHE A 389 -2.52 -25.89 32.49
C PHE A 389 -1.93 -26.89 33.52
N ASP A 390 -2.70 -27.88 33.96
CA ASP A 390 -2.25 -28.92 34.90
C ASP A 390 -1.38 -30.01 34.24
N SER A 391 -1.34 -30.02 32.91
CA SER A 391 -0.59 -30.95 32.06
C SER A 391 0.28 -30.16 31.06
N PRO A 392 1.28 -29.39 31.51
CA PRO A 392 2.17 -28.69 30.59
C PRO A 392 2.95 -29.69 29.72
N GLU A 393 3.05 -29.39 28.43
CA GLU A 393 3.75 -30.19 27.43
C GLU A 393 4.77 -29.31 26.70
N ASN A 394 5.94 -29.87 26.45
CA ASN A 394 6.95 -29.19 25.65
C ASN A 394 6.48 -29.09 24.18
N ALA A 395 6.96 -28.09 23.44
CA ALA A 395 6.49 -27.81 22.06
C ALA A 395 6.59 -29.04 21.12
N GLY A 396 7.61 -29.88 21.27
CA GLY A 396 7.80 -31.09 20.45
C GLY A 396 6.81 -32.21 20.74
N GLU A 397 6.07 -32.15 21.86
CA GLU A 397 5.01 -33.10 22.18
C GLU A 397 3.64 -32.65 21.66
N THR A 398 3.57 -31.48 21.00
CA THR A 398 2.34 -30.85 20.48
C THR A 398 2.04 -31.19 19.00
N GLU A 399 1.31 -30.31 18.30
CA GLU A 399 0.98 -30.42 16.88
C GLU A 399 2.20 -30.38 15.93
N VAL A 400 3.31 -29.75 16.34
CA VAL A 400 4.41 -29.31 15.47
C VAL A 400 4.88 -30.38 14.47
N PHE A 401 5.03 -31.62 14.93
CA PHE A 401 5.52 -32.74 14.10
C PHE A 401 4.42 -33.60 13.48
N LYS A 402 3.15 -33.42 13.86
CA LYS A 402 2.07 -34.37 13.51
C LYS A 402 1.74 -34.42 12.03
N TRP A 403 2.09 -33.38 11.26
CA TRP A 403 1.66 -33.21 9.87
C TRP A 403 2.57 -33.89 8.82
N LEU A 404 3.77 -34.34 9.19
CA LEU A 404 4.74 -34.93 8.24
C LEU A 404 4.38 -36.40 7.92
N GLU A 405 5.17 -37.13 7.11
CA GLU A 405 4.96 -38.57 6.82
C GLU A 405 6.02 -39.44 7.51
N ASP A 406 7.32 -39.12 7.37
CA ASP A 406 8.42 -39.76 8.09
C ASP A 406 8.84 -38.88 9.28
N GLY A 407 8.39 -39.22 10.50
CA GLY A 407 8.76 -38.47 11.70
C GLY A 407 10.27 -38.41 11.93
N ASP A 408 10.76 -37.19 12.09
CA ASP A 408 12.13 -36.90 12.54
C ASP A 408 12.40 -37.43 13.97
N ASP A 409 11.37 -37.89 14.67
CA ASP A 409 11.42 -38.61 15.94
C ASP A 409 11.56 -40.15 15.80
N GLY A 410 11.44 -40.68 14.57
CA GLY A 410 11.60 -42.09 14.23
C GLY A 410 10.32 -42.93 14.16
N GLU A 411 9.13 -42.34 14.21
CA GLU A 411 7.85 -43.00 13.92
C GLU A 411 7.07 -42.30 12.78
N PRO A 412 6.27 -43.01 11.96
CA PRO A 412 5.50 -42.38 10.91
C PRO A 412 4.42 -41.45 11.49
N ASN A 413 4.34 -40.25 10.93
CA ASN A 413 3.45 -39.18 11.38
C ASN A 413 2.00 -39.36 10.87
N GLU A 414 1.11 -38.47 11.30
CA GLU A 414 -0.33 -38.66 11.22
C GLU A 414 -0.90 -38.19 9.87
N GLN A 415 -1.80 -38.99 9.29
CA GLN A 415 -2.58 -38.61 8.11
C GLN A 415 -4.05 -38.97 8.31
N PRO A 416 -5.01 -38.14 7.85
CA PRO A 416 -6.43 -38.40 7.99
C PRO A 416 -6.84 -39.78 7.42
N GLU A 417 -7.53 -40.61 8.23
CA GLU A 417 -7.96 -41.99 7.89
C GLU A 417 -6.88 -42.90 7.22
N GLY A 418 -5.59 -42.65 7.47
CA GLY A 418 -4.49 -43.42 6.86
C GLY A 418 -4.14 -43.01 5.43
N GLY A 419 -4.54 -41.81 5.00
CA GLY A 419 -4.16 -41.18 3.75
C GLY A 419 -4.94 -41.64 2.51
N VAL A 420 -4.62 -41.03 1.37
CA VAL A 420 -5.10 -41.39 0.03
C VAL A 420 -4.77 -42.84 -0.33
N ALA A 421 -3.70 -43.41 0.24
CA ALA A 421 -3.36 -44.83 0.09
C ALA A 421 -4.46 -45.76 0.66
N ALA A 422 -5.21 -45.30 1.66
CA ALA A 422 -6.37 -45.97 2.23
C ALA A 422 -7.71 -45.52 1.60
N GLY A 423 -7.68 -44.59 0.64
CA GLY A 423 -8.86 -43.95 0.05
C GLY A 423 -9.42 -42.78 0.86
N GLY A 424 -8.62 -42.22 1.77
CA GLY A 424 -8.93 -41.04 2.58
C GLY A 424 -8.29 -39.77 2.03
N TYR A 425 -7.93 -38.86 2.94
CA TYR A 425 -7.32 -37.55 2.66
C TYR A 425 -5.88 -37.52 3.19
N ASN A 426 -5.02 -36.74 2.54
CA ASN A 426 -3.70 -36.37 3.09
C ASN A 426 -3.66 -34.88 3.35
N TYR A 427 -2.88 -34.46 4.35
CA TYR A 427 -2.56 -33.05 4.53
C TYR A 427 -1.88 -32.50 3.27
N PHE A 428 -2.30 -31.31 2.85
CA PHE A 428 -1.76 -30.64 1.68
C PHE A 428 -0.64 -29.70 2.13
N ASN A 429 0.54 -30.28 2.33
CA ASN A 429 1.65 -29.57 2.95
C ASN A 429 2.39 -28.66 1.93
N GLY A 430 2.81 -27.49 2.39
CA GLY A 430 3.63 -26.50 1.68
C GLY A 430 4.84 -26.06 2.51
N ASP A 431 5.45 -24.95 2.13
CA ASP A 431 6.37 -24.22 3.01
C ASP A 431 5.73 -23.93 4.37
N SER A 432 6.51 -24.03 5.46
CA SER A 432 5.97 -23.70 6.78
C SER A 432 5.82 -22.20 6.97
N LYS A 433 6.56 -21.38 6.22
CA LYS A 433 6.40 -19.92 6.25
C LYS A 433 5.18 -19.51 5.42
N THR A 434 4.08 -19.24 6.12
CA THR A 434 2.85 -18.69 5.56
C THR A 434 2.49 -17.43 6.32
N GLU A 435 2.56 -16.28 5.65
CA GLU A 435 2.39 -14.97 6.29
C GLU A 435 0.98 -14.41 6.13
N HIS A 436 0.73 -13.34 6.89
CA HIS A 436 -0.54 -12.68 7.15
C HIS A 436 -1.72 -13.06 6.24
N PRO A 437 -2.68 -13.86 6.73
CA PRO A 437 -3.99 -13.97 6.10
C PRO A 437 -4.80 -12.66 6.22
N ALA A 438 -5.83 -12.55 5.40
CA ALA A 438 -6.84 -11.50 5.48
C ALA A 438 -8.25 -12.10 5.47
N VAL A 439 -9.09 -11.67 6.39
CA VAL A 439 -10.45 -12.18 6.54
C VAL A 439 -11.41 -11.36 5.69
N ASP A 440 -12.41 -11.99 5.07
CA ASP A 440 -13.52 -11.23 4.51
C ASP A 440 -14.26 -10.53 5.66
N PRO A 441 -14.29 -9.18 5.69
CA PRO A 441 -14.89 -8.49 6.82
C PRO A 441 -16.43 -8.56 6.79
N ASP A 442 -17.06 -9.04 5.70
CA ASP A 442 -18.51 -9.23 5.62
C ASP A 442 -19.00 -10.30 6.63
N PRO A 443 -19.87 -9.95 7.59
CA PRO A 443 -20.35 -10.87 8.61
C PRO A 443 -21.30 -11.96 8.08
N SER A 444 -21.61 -11.97 6.78
CA SER A 444 -22.37 -13.04 6.12
C SER A 444 -21.50 -14.10 5.45
N ASN A 445 -20.19 -13.87 5.33
CA ASN A 445 -19.24 -14.78 4.69
C ASN A 445 -18.36 -15.52 5.70
N HIS A 446 -17.83 -16.67 5.29
CA HIS A 446 -17.02 -17.58 6.11
C HIS A 446 -15.71 -17.92 5.41
N ARG A 447 -14.96 -16.89 5.01
CA ARG A 447 -13.83 -17.04 4.09
C ARG A 447 -12.69 -16.09 4.42
N TYR A 448 -11.50 -16.44 3.93
CA TYR A 448 -10.28 -15.67 4.11
C TYR A 448 -9.36 -15.86 2.91
N VAL A 449 -8.37 -14.99 2.78
CA VAL A 449 -7.26 -15.11 1.84
C VAL A 449 -5.98 -15.38 2.62
N GLN A 450 -5.15 -16.26 2.09
CA GLN A 450 -3.86 -16.66 2.65
C GLN A 450 -2.74 -16.28 1.69
N ASN A 451 -1.76 -15.53 2.19
CA ASN A 451 -0.47 -15.37 1.52
C ASN A 451 0.37 -16.64 1.67
N LEU A 452 1.05 -17.03 0.59
CA LEU A 452 2.08 -18.06 0.59
C LEU A 452 3.41 -17.36 0.32
N THR A 453 4.20 -17.05 1.37
CA THR A 453 5.45 -16.29 1.28
C THR A 453 6.42 -16.93 0.28
N VAL A 454 6.61 -18.23 0.44
CA VAL A 454 7.33 -19.09 -0.50
C VAL A 454 6.31 -20.11 -1.02
N PRO A 455 6.03 -20.17 -2.33
CA PRO A 455 6.79 -19.59 -3.45
C PRO A 455 6.40 -18.15 -3.87
N GLY A 456 5.52 -17.47 -3.13
CA GLY A 456 4.92 -16.20 -3.53
C GLY A 456 3.63 -16.44 -4.32
N ALA A 457 2.52 -16.69 -3.62
CA ALA A 457 1.21 -16.93 -4.20
C ALA A 457 0.09 -16.53 -3.23
N GLN A 458 -1.17 -16.50 -3.69
CA GLN A 458 -2.34 -16.22 -2.85
C GLN A 458 -3.47 -17.20 -3.11
N LEU A 459 -4.02 -17.73 -2.02
CA LEU A 459 -5.18 -18.63 -2.02
C LEU A 459 -6.35 -17.97 -1.26
N GLY A 460 -7.54 -17.95 -1.86
CA GLY A 460 -8.80 -17.68 -1.16
C GLY A 460 -9.44 -19.00 -0.70
N ILE A 461 -9.92 -19.06 0.53
CA ILE A 461 -10.51 -20.24 1.16
C ILE A 461 -11.90 -19.86 1.65
N GLU A 462 -12.93 -20.55 1.18
CA GLU A 462 -14.33 -20.38 1.62
C GLU A 462 -14.86 -21.65 2.26
N PHE A 463 -15.26 -21.60 3.53
CA PHE A 463 -15.88 -22.74 4.20
C PHE A 463 -17.35 -22.88 3.80
N THR A 464 -17.71 -24.03 3.23
CA THR A 464 -18.97 -24.18 2.45
C THR A 464 -20.16 -24.69 3.27
N ASP A 465 -19.93 -25.29 4.44
CA ASP A 465 -20.98 -25.81 5.34
C ASP A 465 -20.64 -25.60 6.83
N ILE A 466 -19.84 -24.57 7.14
CA ILE A 466 -19.18 -24.37 8.44
C ILE A 466 -20.13 -24.44 9.63
N VAL A 467 -21.29 -23.76 9.59
CA VAL A 467 -22.25 -23.73 10.70
C VAL A 467 -22.80 -25.12 11.00
N ASN A 468 -23.20 -25.84 9.95
CA ASN A 468 -23.74 -27.20 10.12
C ASN A 468 -22.65 -28.18 10.58
N GLU A 469 -21.42 -28.04 10.07
CA GLU A 469 -20.31 -28.93 10.43
C GLU A 469 -19.84 -28.70 11.87
N LEU A 470 -19.67 -27.45 12.31
CA LEU A 470 -19.34 -27.13 13.70
C LEU A 470 -20.36 -27.73 14.69
N GLU A 471 -21.66 -27.65 14.38
CA GLU A 471 -22.72 -28.09 15.29
C GLU A 471 -23.03 -29.60 15.22
N ASN A 472 -22.84 -30.23 14.07
CA ASN A 472 -23.40 -31.57 13.80
C ASN A 472 -22.40 -32.59 13.25
N ASN A 473 -21.19 -32.19 12.86
CA ASN A 473 -20.16 -33.11 12.36
C ASN A 473 -19.29 -33.67 13.49
N ASP A 474 -19.88 -34.20 14.56
CA ASP A 474 -19.15 -34.72 15.74
C ASP A 474 -19.52 -36.20 15.94
N ALA A 475 -18.94 -37.09 15.14
CA ALA A 475 -19.29 -38.51 15.18
C ALA A 475 -18.73 -39.23 16.41
N ASP A 476 -17.62 -38.75 16.95
CA ASP A 476 -16.96 -39.33 18.13
C ASP A 476 -17.53 -38.82 19.46
N GLY A 477 -18.25 -37.69 19.43
CA GLY A 477 -18.97 -37.08 20.54
C GLY A 477 -18.06 -36.26 21.47
N ASN A 478 -16.92 -35.78 20.97
CA ASN A 478 -15.95 -35.00 21.74
C ASN A 478 -16.32 -33.49 21.80
N GLY A 479 -17.29 -33.06 20.99
CA GLY A 479 -17.77 -31.67 20.97
C GLY A 479 -17.04 -30.74 20.00
N LEU A 480 -16.11 -31.25 19.19
CA LEU A 480 -15.44 -30.59 18.08
C LEU A 480 -15.79 -31.32 16.77
N PRO A 481 -15.76 -30.65 15.60
CA PRO A 481 -16.10 -31.29 14.34
C PRO A 481 -15.03 -32.32 13.89
N ASP A 482 -15.42 -33.36 13.16
CA ASP A 482 -14.50 -34.33 12.54
C ASP A 482 -13.70 -33.69 11.38
N TYR A 483 -14.30 -32.71 10.69
CA TYR A 483 -13.68 -31.87 9.65
C TYR A 483 -14.53 -30.63 9.32
N LEU A 484 -13.93 -29.65 8.64
CA LEU A 484 -14.64 -28.58 7.93
C LEU A 484 -14.41 -28.70 6.42
N SER A 485 -15.44 -28.48 5.61
CA SER A 485 -15.38 -28.49 4.14
C SER A 485 -15.11 -27.09 3.60
N ALA A 486 -14.20 -26.96 2.64
CA ALA A 486 -13.85 -25.69 2.02
C ALA A 486 -13.74 -25.80 0.49
N ASP A 487 -14.00 -24.69 -0.20
CA ASP A 487 -13.57 -24.48 -1.58
C ASP A 487 -12.40 -23.50 -1.58
N VAL A 488 -11.41 -23.77 -2.43
CA VAL A 488 -10.17 -22.99 -2.54
C VAL A 488 -10.06 -22.40 -3.94
N THR A 489 -9.73 -21.11 -4.00
CA THR A 489 -9.47 -20.33 -5.20
C THR A 489 -8.01 -19.87 -5.22
N ARG A 490 -7.25 -20.13 -6.28
CA ARG A 490 -5.94 -19.52 -6.47
C ARG A 490 -6.13 -18.14 -7.09
N ILE A 491 -5.90 -17.10 -6.29
CA ILE A 491 -6.05 -15.69 -6.69
C ILE A 491 -4.84 -15.27 -7.51
N LEU A 492 -3.65 -15.60 -7.02
CA LEU A 492 -2.37 -15.38 -7.68
C LEU A 492 -1.53 -16.64 -7.64
N ALA A 493 -0.97 -17.01 -8.79
CA ALA A 493 0.01 -18.08 -8.90
C ALA A 493 1.44 -17.52 -8.70
N GLY A 494 2.35 -18.36 -8.22
CA GLY A 494 3.76 -18.03 -8.03
C GLY A 494 4.58 -18.19 -9.31
N VAL A 495 4.07 -17.65 -10.42
CA VAL A 495 4.68 -17.77 -11.76
C VAL A 495 4.88 -16.39 -12.39
N ASP A 496 5.96 -16.24 -13.16
CA ASP A 496 6.22 -15.00 -13.89
C ASP A 496 5.08 -14.68 -14.87
N GLY A 497 4.61 -13.44 -14.87
CA GLY A 497 3.44 -12.96 -15.60
C GLY A 497 2.13 -13.00 -14.82
N ALA A 498 2.11 -13.52 -13.59
CA ALA A 498 0.91 -13.60 -12.76
C ALA A 498 0.47 -12.24 -12.17
N LEU A 499 1.37 -11.25 -12.04
CA LEU A 499 1.03 -9.93 -11.51
C LEU A 499 1.95 -8.84 -12.05
N THR A 500 1.39 -7.78 -12.61
CA THR A 500 2.07 -6.50 -12.87
C THR A 500 1.36 -5.39 -12.12
N LEU A 501 2.12 -4.43 -11.59
CA LEU A 501 1.55 -3.28 -10.90
C LEU A 501 1.48 -2.05 -11.82
N GLU A 502 0.31 -1.44 -11.89
CA GLU A 502 0.12 -0.11 -12.44
C GLU A 502 0.76 0.90 -11.50
N THR A 503 1.80 1.60 -11.98
CA THR A 503 2.60 2.51 -11.15
C THR A 503 2.16 3.96 -11.22
N GLY A 504 1.23 4.30 -12.11
CA GLY A 504 0.71 5.66 -12.22
C GLY A 504 1.78 6.71 -12.54
N GLY A 505 2.83 6.32 -13.28
CA GLY A 505 4.00 7.16 -13.57
C GLY A 505 5.00 7.32 -12.41
N LYS A 506 4.79 6.58 -11.31
CA LYS A 506 5.66 6.55 -10.12
C LYS A 506 6.40 5.23 -9.99
N GLY A 507 6.86 4.89 -8.80
CA GLY A 507 7.53 3.62 -8.50
C GLY A 507 8.86 3.44 -9.21
N ALA A 508 9.57 4.52 -9.57
CA ALA A 508 10.86 4.42 -10.23
C ALA A 508 11.87 3.65 -9.35
N GLY A 509 12.55 2.67 -9.93
CA GLY A 509 13.67 1.99 -9.28
C GLY A 509 14.96 2.80 -9.42
N HIS A 510 15.84 2.76 -8.42
CA HIS A 510 17.14 3.41 -8.52
C HIS A 510 18.06 2.75 -9.57
N ILE A 511 19.12 3.46 -9.98
CA ILE A 511 20.11 2.91 -10.90
C ILE A 511 21.01 1.92 -10.15
N GLY A 512 20.98 0.66 -10.55
CA GLY A 512 21.74 -0.42 -9.92
C GLY A 512 22.17 -1.50 -10.91
N GLU A 513 22.73 -2.60 -10.41
CA GLU A 513 23.19 -3.72 -11.25
C GLU A 513 22.05 -4.31 -12.11
N ASN A 514 20.85 -4.42 -11.52
CA ASN A 514 19.63 -4.96 -12.16
C ASN A 514 18.76 -3.87 -12.82
N ASN A 515 19.12 -2.58 -12.67
CA ASN A 515 18.46 -1.46 -13.35
C ASN A 515 19.48 -0.42 -13.85
N PRO A 516 20.40 -0.80 -14.77
CA PRO A 516 21.59 0.02 -15.08
C PRO A 516 21.30 1.31 -15.84
N ASP A 517 20.14 1.43 -16.48
CA ASP A 517 19.70 2.65 -17.18
C ASP A 517 18.63 3.44 -16.40
N GLY A 518 18.21 2.95 -15.23
CA GLY A 518 17.23 3.61 -14.36
C GLY A 518 15.81 3.60 -14.92
N THR A 519 15.50 2.71 -15.86
CA THR A 519 14.19 2.70 -16.55
C THR A 519 13.16 1.76 -15.93
N ARG A 520 13.59 0.83 -15.06
CA ARG A 520 12.68 -0.10 -14.37
C ARG A 520 11.91 0.59 -13.25
N THR A 521 10.72 0.07 -12.99
CA THR A 521 9.84 0.51 -11.92
C THR A 521 9.42 -0.69 -11.07
N HIS A 522 8.79 -0.43 -9.93
CA HIS A 522 8.16 -1.43 -9.06
C HIS A 522 6.93 -2.12 -9.70
N ALA A 523 6.62 -1.85 -10.99
CA ALA A 523 5.63 -2.60 -11.76
C ALA A 523 5.91 -4.11 -11.76
N THR A 524 7.19 -4.47 -11.73
CA THR A 524 7.67 -5.85 -11.57
C THR A 524 8.72 -5.90 -10.45
N HIS A 525 9.09 -7.11 -10.02
CA HIS A 525 10.19 -7.27 -9.09
C HIS A 525 11.53 -6.98 -9.79
N ILE A 526 12.14 -5.83 -9.48
CA ILE A 526 13.23 -5.25 -10.27
C ILE A 526 14.45 -6.17 -10.35
N GLU A 527 14.79 -6.86 -9.27
CA GLU A 527 15.99 -7.70 -9.22
C GLU A 527 15.88 -8.94 -10.09
N ASN A 528 14.69 -9.54 -10.09
CA ASN A 528 14.42 -10.80 -10.78
C ASN A 528 13.90 -10.59 -12.20
N ASP A 529 13.40 -9.38 -12.51
CA ASP A 529 12.73 -9.04 -13.77
C ASP A 529 11.49 -9.91 -14.01
N GLU A 530 10.75 -10.19 -12.93
CA GLU A 530 9.58 -11.09 -12.95
C GLU A 530 8.31 -10.31 -12.54
N ALA A 531 7.25 -10.54 -13.31
CA ALA A 531 5.91 -10.00 -13.08
C ALA A 531 5.10 -10.95 -12.20
N ARG A 532 5.42 -10.97 -10.90
CA ARG A 532 4.67 -11.73 -9.90
C ARG A 532 4.81 -11.11 -8.50
N ILE A 533 4.09 -11.71 -7.56
CA ILE A 533 4.19 -11.47 -6.12
C ILE A 533 5.44 -12.18 -5.55
N PHE A 534 6.14 -11.53 -4.64
CA PHE A 534 7.37 -12.03 -4.02
C PHE A 534 7.35 -11.80 -2.51
N GLY A 535 7.57 -12.86 -1.74
CA GLY A 535 7.57 -12.78 -0.27
C GLY A 535 6.40 -11.95 0.27
N PRO A 536 5.15 -12.20 -0.15
CA PRO A 536 4.04 -11.42 0.37
C PRO A 536 3.90 -11.71 1.86
N ASP A 537 3.97 -10.65 2.63
CA ASP A 537 3.93 -10.68 4.07
C ASP A 537 2.56 -10.17 4.51
N GLY A 538 2.41 -8.86 4.71
CA GLY A 538 1.15 -8.23 5.12
C GLY A 538 -0.01 -8.35 4.14
N LEU A 539 -1.21 -8.61 4.67
CA LEU A 539 -2.45 -8.68 3.91
C LEU A 539 -3.63 -8.08 4.68
N GLN A 540 -4.43 -7.26 4.02
CA GLN A 540 -5.69 -6.74 4.56
C GLN A 540 -6.78 -6.76 3.49
N TRP A 541 -7.95 -7.29 3.82
CA TRP A 541 -9.14 -7.19 2.97
C TRP A 541 -9.93 -5.95 3.38
N VAL A 542 -10.19 -5.08 2.41
CA VAL A 542 -11.03 -3.90 2.53
C VAL A 542 -12.26 -4.08 1.64
N LYS A 543 -13.45 -3.97 2.24
CA LYS A 543 -14.70 -3.83 1.49
C LYS A 543 -15.05 -2.37 1.36
N ALA A 544 -15.59 -2.01 0.20
CA ALA A 544 -16.08 -0.69 -0.10
C ALA A 544 -17.34 -0.78 -0.95
N ALA A 545 -18.08 0.32 -1.03
CA ALA A 545 -19.31 0.40 -1.82
C ALA A 545 -19.11 0.14 -3.32
N ASP A 546 -17.87 0.30 -3.80
CA ASP A 546 -17.44 0.16 -5.19
C ASP A 546 -16.65 -1.13 -5.49
N GLY A 547 -16.32 -1.94 -4.48
CA GLY A 547 -15.65 -3.24 -4.69
C GLY A 547 -14.97 -3.82 -3.45
N ASP A 548 -14.30 -4.95 -3.66
CA ASP A 548 -13.47 -5.61 -2.66
C ASP A 548 -11.99 -5.49 -3.07
N TYR A 549 -11.13 -5.23 -2.09
CA TYR A 549 -9.72 -4.91 -2.32
C TYR A 549 -8.83 -5.64 -1.31
N LEU A 550 -7.75 -6.24 -1.79
CA LEU A 550 -6.67 -6.76 -0.94
C LEU A 550 -5.51 -5.76 -0.96
N ILE A 551 -5.13 -5.24 0.20
CA ILE A 551 -3.89 -4.47 0.35
C ILE A 551 -2.80 -5.46 0.71
N VAL A 552 -1.75 -5.49 -0.10
CA VAL A 552 -0.63 -6.42 0.02
C VAL A 552 0.64 -5.65 0.32
N ASP A 553 1.38 -6.19 1.28
CA ASP A 553 2.71 -5.77 1.66
C ASP A 553 3.71 -6.90 1.37
N GLU A 554 4.85 -6.57 0.79
CA GLU A 554 5.93 -7.55 0.55
C GLU A 554 7.07 -7.38 1.55
N ASP A 555 7.63 -8.53 1.96
CA ASP A 555 8.93 -8.72 2.62
C ASP A 555 9.79 -9.70 1.82
N SER A 556 10.29 -9.24 0.68
CA SER A 556 11.08 -10.07 -0.22
C SER A 556 12.59 -9.93 -0.04
N GLY A 557 13.02 -9.00 0.83
CA GLY A 557 14.41 -8.58 0.94
C GLY A 557 14.92 -7.83 -0.31
N ASN A 558 14.03 -7.15 -1.03
CA ASN A 558 14.28 -6.46 -2.28
C ASN A 558 15.24 -5.28 -2.10
N ASP A 559 16.43 -5.36 -2.70
CA ASP A 559 17.45 -4.32 -2.59
C ASP A 559 17.00 -2.97 -3.19
N TYR A 560 15.97 -2.97 -4.04
CA TYR A 560 15.37 -1.78 -4.67
C TYR A 560 14.21 -1.17 -3.89
N GLY A 561 13.78 -1.83 -2.81
CA GLY A 561 12.73 -1.39 -1.91
C GLY A 561 11.49 -2.26 -2.02
N GLU A 562 10.93 -2.62 -0.87
CA GLU A 562 9.72 -3.43 -0.80
C GLU A 562 8.52 -2.69 -1.35
N ARG A 563 7.52 -3.43 -1.83
CA ARG A 563 6.33 -2.88 -2.46
C ARG A 563 5.14 -3.00 -1.52
N LYS A 564 4.36 -1.92 -1.43
CA LYS A 564 2.98 -1.90 -0.93
C LYS A 564 2.07 -1.63 -2.10
N TYR A 565 1.03 -2.45 -2.28
CA TYR A 565 0.10 -2.32 -3.40
C TYR A 565 -1.30 -2.83 -3.07
N VAL A 566 -2.25 -2.58 -3.96
CA VAL A 566 -3.64 -3.03 -3.80
C VAL A 566 -4.10 -3.85 -5.00
N LEU A 567 -4.88 -4.90 -4.74
CA LEU A 567 -5.46 -5.82 -5.70
C LEU A 567 -6.99 -5.76 -5.61
N PRO A 568 -7.68 -5.21 -6.62
CA PRO A 568 -9.13 -5.35 -6.71
C PRO A 568 -9.52 -6.81 -6.99
N ILE A 569 -10.45 -7.35 -6.21
CA ILE A 569 -10.93 -8.74 -6.32
C ILE A 569 -12.45 -8.79 -6.50
N ASP A 570 -12.92 -9.77 -7.28
CA ASP A 570 -14.33 -10.04 -7.45
C ASP A 570 -14.86 -10.74 -6.18
N SER A 571 -15.79 -10.08 -5.51
CA SER A 571 -16.36 -10.52 -4.24
C SER A 571 -17.12 -11.85 -4.32
N GLU A 572 -17.57 -12.33 -5.49
CA GLU A 572 -18.26 -13.61 -5.61
C GLU A 572 -17.30 -14.78 -5.85
N THR A 573 -16.18 -14.52 -6.54
CA THR A 573 -15.28 -15.57 -7.02
C THR A 573 -13.91 -15.59 -6.34
N MET A 574 -13.54 -14.52 -5.62
CA MET A 574 -12.20 -14.28 -5.07
C MET A 574 -11.08 -14.21 -6.11
N GLN A 575 -11.42 -14.04 -7.40
CA GLN A 575 -10.43 -13.82 -8.46
C GLN A 575 -10.10 -12.32 -8.57
N LEU A 576 -8.98 -11.97 -9.19
CA LEU A 576 -8.72 -10.57 -9.54
C LEU A 576 -9.81 -10.04 -10.48
N GLU A 577 -10.27 -8.81 -10.25
CA GLU A 577 -11.20 -8.11 -11.16
C GLU A 577 -10.61 -7.97 -12.56
N GLU A 578 -9.32 -7.62 -12.62
CA GLU A 578 -8.52 -7.62 -13.85
C GLU A 578 -7.33 -8.57 -13.68
N GLU A 579 -7.34 -9.65 -14.46
CA GLU A 579 -6.32 -10.70 -14.44
C GLU A 579 -4.92 -10.10 -14.56
N GLY A 580 -4.04 -10.45 -13.61
CA GLY A 580 -2.64 -10.04 -13.61
C GLY A 580 -2.36 -8.58 -13.31
N THR A 581 -3.33 -7.82 -12.79
CA THR A 581 -3.19 -6.38 -12.55
C THR A 581 -3.34 -6.03 -11.06
N GLY A 582 -2.42 -5.21 -10.55
CA GLY A 582 -2.49 -4.57 -9.24
C GLY A 582 -2.09 -3.10 -9.33
N TYR A 583 -2.18 -2.35 -8.23
CA TYR A 583 -1.90 -0.91 -8.21
C TYR A 583 -0.87 -0.58 -7.14
N PHE A 584 0.29 -0.06 -7.55
CA PHE A 584 1.41 0.27 -6.66
C PHE A 584 1.08 1.47 -5.78
N LEU A 585 1.14 1.34 -4.46
CA LEU A 585 0.86 2.43 -3.52
C LEU A 585 2.14 3.14 -3.07
N ALA A 586 3.15 2.39 -2.64
CA ALA A 586 4.41 2.93 -2.12
C ALA A 586 5.53 1.88 -2.15
N SER A 587 6.78 2.34 -1.99
CA SER A 587 7.91 1.49 -1.67
C SER A 587 8.71 1.99 -0.46
N ALA A 588 9.48 1.11 0.17
CA ALA A 588 10.32 1.45 1.32
C ALA A 588 11.68 0.74 1.28
N GLY A 589 12.74 1.51 1.60
CA GLY A 589 14.10 1.03 1.79
C GLY A 589 14.72 0.22 0.64
N GLY A 590 15.47 -0.81 1.01
CA GLY A 590 16.36 -1.58 0.14
C GLY A 590 17.83 -1.25 0.40
N ALA A 591 18.71 -2.26 0.36
CA ALA A 591 20.13 -2.09 0.68
C ALA A 591 20.87 -1.12 -0.27
N LEU A 592 20.31 -0.89 -1.45
CA LEU A 592 20.85 0.02 -2.46
C LEU A 592 20.00 1.29 -2.62
N ASN A 593 19.04 1.53 -1.72
CA ASN A 593 18.20 2.71 -1.76
C ASN A 593 19.07 3.98 -1.70
N PRO A 594 18.85 4.97 -2.58
CA PRO A 594 19.63 6.21 -2.58
C PRO A 594 19.66 6.95 -1.25
N ARG A 595 18.58 6.87 -0.45
CA ARG A 595 18.54 7.44 0.90
C ARG A 595 19.42 6.67 1.87
N ALA A 596 19.42 5.34 1.79
CA ALA A 596 20.31 4.51 2.58
C ALA A 596 21.79 4.73 2.20
N GLU A 597 22.11 4.89 0.91
CA GLU A 597 23.46 5.25 0.45
C GLU A 597 23.91 6.64 0.94
N ALA A 598 22.95 7.55 1.14
CA ALA A 598 23.19 8.88 1.68
C ALA A 598 23.25 8.91 3.21
N GLU A 599 23.00 7.78 3.89
CA GLU A 599 22.94 7.65 5.35
C GLU A 599 21.94 8.64 5.98
N VAL A 600 20.77 8.82 5.34
CA VAL A 600 19.70 9.74 5.84
C VAL A 600 18.52 8.96 6.40
N ALA A 601 17.92 9.50 7.48
CA ALA A 601 16.75 8.93 8.15
C ALA A 601 15.64 9.98 8.33
N ALA A 602 14.44 9.54 8.70
CA ALA A 602 13.30 10.40 9.03
C ALA A 602 13.53 11.15 10.35
N ILE A 603 14.07 10.47 11.37
CA ILE A 603 14.62 11.12 12.56
C ILE A 603 16.11 11.43 12.31
N PRO A 604 16.57 12.68 12.44
CA PRO A 604 17.98 13.01 12.21
C PRO A 604 18.94 12.19 13.07
N ASP A 605 20.10 11.85 12.48
CA ASP A 605 21.18 11.08 13.10
C ASP A 605 20.81 9.64 13.57
N THR A 606 19.68 9.05 13.13
CA THR A 606 19.29 7.66 13.49
C THR A 606 19.70 6.60 12.48
N PHE A 607 20.36 6.97 11.38
CA PHE A 607 20.79 5.99 10.38
C PHE A 607 21.72 4.90 10.97
N SER A 608 21.41 3.62 10.75
CA SER A 608 22.15 2.48 11.30
C SER A 608 22.72 1.51 10.25
N SER A 609 21.91 1.05 9.30
CA SER A 609 22.33 0.15 8.23
C SER A 609 21.47 0.32 6.96
N ALA A 610 22.04 -0.07 5.82
CA ALA A 610 21.33 -0.13 4.55
C ALA A 610 20.84 -1.56 4.33
N GLU A 611 19.78 -1.95 5.02
CA GLU A 611 19.10 -3.25 4.89
C GLU A 611 17.72 -3.06 4.25
N SER A 612 17.02 -4.16 3.97
CA SER A 612 15.63 -4.12 3.50
C SER A 612 14.74 -3.44 4.56
N SER A 613 13.61 -2.93 4.08
CA SER A 613 12.49 -2.51 4.91
C SER A 613 11.39 -3.52 4.73
N GLU A 614 10.31 -3.36 5.47
CA GLU A 614 9.16 -4.23 5.33
C GLU A 614 7.92 -3.41 5.66
N PHE A 615 6.92 -3.45 4.79
CA PHE A 615 5.59 -3.00 5.23
C PHE A 615 4.93 -4.18 5.95
N SER A 616 4.38 -3.95 7.13
CA SER A 616 3.82 -5.04 7.93
C SER A 616 2.39 -4.79 8.38
N GLY A 617 1.51 -4.63 7.40
CA GLY A 617 0.07 -4.66 7.60
C GLY A 617 -0.63 -3.33 7.37
N SER A 618 -1.96 -3.43 7.29
CA SER A 618 -2.87 -2.30 7.08
C SER A 618 -4.13 -2.49 7.94
N TRP A 619 -4.70 -1.40 8.43
CA TRP A 619 -5.93 -1.45 9.23
C TRP A 619 -6.90 -0.35 8.80
N ASN A 620 -8.18 -0.70 8.63
CA ASN A 620 -9.21 0.24 8.23
C ASN A 620 -9.77 0.98 9.47
N VAL A 621 -9.67 2.31 9.46
CA VAL A 621 -10.11 3.17 10.57
C VAL A 621 -11.28 4.06 10.20
N THR A 622 -11.86 3.86 9.01
CA THR A 622 -12.94 4.71 8.46
C THR A 622 -14.11 4.86 9.42
N HIS A 623 -14.61 3.75 9.97
CA HIS A 623 -15.71 3.73 10.94
C HIS A 623 -15.44 4.57 12.21
N LEU A 624 -14.17 4.74 12.58
CA LEU A 624 -13.78 5.57 13.72
C LEU A 624 -13.87 7.06 13.40
N VAL A 625 -13.69 7.46 12.14
CA VAL A 625 -13.59 8.88 11.74
C VAL A 625 -14.79 9.37 10.92
N GLU A 626 -15.67 8.48 10.49
CA GLU A 626 -16.81 8.84 9.66
C GLU A 626 -17.87 9.65 10.44
N THR A 627 -18.52 10.60 9.74
CA THR A 627 -19.55 11.46 10.31
C THR A 627 -20.90 11.27 9.65
N LYS A 628 -21.97 11.37 10.44
CA LYS A 628 -23.35 11.36 9.94
C LYS A 628 -23.62 12.65 9.16
N GLU A 629 -24.74 12.67 8.42
CA GLU A 629 -25.20 13.87 7.69
C GLU A 629 -25.30 15.15 8.55
N ASP A 630 -25.45 15.03 9.88
CA ASP A 630 -25.52 16.16 10.80
C ASP A 630 -24.16 16.64 11.34
N GLY A 631 -23.06 16.00 10.91
CA GLY A 631 -21.68 16.28 11.28
C GLY A 631 -21.26 15.69 12.63
N SER A 632 -22.06 14.81 13.23
CA SER A 632 -21.66 14.06 14.43
C SER A 632 -21.03 12.72 14.06
N PHE A 633 -20.03 12.31 14.84
CA PHE A 633 -19.45 10.96 14.71
C PHE A 633 -20.43 9.86 15.15
N TYR A 634 -20.19 8.63 14.70
CA TYR A 634 -20.83 7.44 15.24
C TYR A 634 -20.33 7.12 16.65
N THR A 635 -21.26 6.70 17.52
CA THR A 635 -20.97 6.39 18.93
C THR A 635 -20.40 4.98 19.10
N GLN A 636 -19.74 4.69 20.23
CA GLN A 636 -19.22 3.34 20.50
C GLN A 636 -20.33 2.26 20.44
N GLU A 637 -21.55 2.59 20.90
CA GLU A 637 -22.72 1.69 20.82
C GLU A 637 -23.15 1.42 19.36
N GLU A 638 -22.98 2.37 18.46
CA GLU A 638 -23.32 2.21 17.03
C GLU A 638 -22.22 1.48 16.25
N LEU A 639 -20.97 1.51 16.73
CA LEU A 639 -19.85 0.80 16.10
C LEU A 639 -19.76 -0.68 16.52
N ALA A 640 -20.35 -1.04 17.66
CA ALA A 640 -20.28 -2.39 18.22
C ALA A 640 -20.87 -3.47 17.29
N GLY A 641 -20.34 -4.68 17.39
CA GLY A 641 -20.73 -5.81 16.55
C GLY A 641 -20.53 -5.52 15.07
N THR A 642 -21.59 -5.69 14.26
CA THR A 642 -21.54 -5.45 12.80
C THR A 642 -21.56 -3.98 12.41
N GLY A 643 -21.81 -3.07 13.35
CA GLY A 643 -22.03 -1.65 13.06
C GLY A 643 -20.84 -0.95 12.41
N ALA A 644 -19.62 -1.27 12.83
CA ALA A 644 -18.40 -0.76 12.20
C ALA A 644 -18.32 -1.13 10.71
N GLN A 645 -18.59 -2.40 10.38
CA GLN A 645 -18.52 -2.87 8.99
C GLN A 645 -19.66 -2.30 8.14
N GLU A 646 -20.88 -2.18 8.68
CA GLU A 646 -22.02 -1.56 8.00
C GLU A 646 -21.72 -0.12 7.54
N ILE A 647 -20.93 0.64 8.31
CA ILE A 647 -20.50 1.99 7.94
C ILE A 647 -19.45 1.96 6.83
N ILE A 648 -18.47 1.05 6.93
CA ILE A 648 -17.39 0.90 5.92
C ILE A 648 -17.97 0.51 4.56
N ASP A 649 -18.91 -0.45 4.54
CA ASP A 649 -19.53 -1.00 3.32
C ASP A 649 -20.27 0.05 2.49
N ASP A 650 -20.75 1.13 3.12
CA ASP A 650 -21.50 2.20 2.46
C ASP A 650 -20.60 3.26 1.78
N LEU A 651 -19.26 3.19 1.96
CA LEU A 651 -18.30 4.17 1.46
C LEU A 651 -17.41 3.61 0.35
N PRO A 652 -17.17 4.37 -0.74
CA PRO A 652 -16.22 3.97 -1.78
C PRO A 652 -14.78 4.00 -1.25
N LEU A 653 -13.87 3.22 -1.85
CA LEU A 653 -12.48 3.09 -1.37
C LEU A 653 -11.78 4.44 -1.20
N ALA A 654 -12.02 5.38 -2.13
CA ALA A 654 -11.42 6.72 -2.11
C ALA A 654 -11.82 7.60 -0.91
N GLU A 655 -12.91 7.27 -0.21
CA GLU A 655 -13.36 7.96 0.99
C GLU A 655 -12.92 7.25 2.29
N GLN A 656 -12.28 6.08 2.17
CA GLN A 656 -11.84 5.30 3.31
C GLN A 656 -10.46 5.76 3.83
N THR A 657 -10.31 5.69 5.15
CA THR A 657 -9.08 6.04 5.86
C THR A 657 -8.46 4.79 6.47
N LEU A 658 -7.14 4.63 6.30
CA LEU A 658 -6.38 3.50 6.79
C LEU A 658 -5.18 3.93 7.60
N ILE A 659 -4.66 3.01 8.41
CA ILE A 659 -3.34 3.11 9.03
C ILE A 659 -2.48 1.93 8.62
N GLY A 660 -1.17 2.15 8.55
CA GLY A 660 -0.17 1.16 8.18
C GLY A 660 1.09 1.32 9.00
N VAL A 661 1.97 0.33 8.89
CA VAL A 661 3.28 0.35 9.52
C VAL A 661 4.37 -0.06 8.55
N VAL A 662 5.59 0.38 8.84
CA VAL A 662 6.80 -0.03 8.11
C VAL A 662 7.93 -0.29 9.10
N GLN A 663 8.51 -1.48 9.03
CA GLN A 663 9.77 -1.84 9.67
C GLN A 663 10.93 -1.23 8.87
N HIS A 664 11.91 -0.64 9.55
CA HIS A 664 13.01 0.04 8.87
C HIS A 664 14.30 0.00 9.68
N ARG A 665 15.15 -1.02 9.44
CA ARG A 665 16.46 -1.15 10.13
C ARG A 665 17.30 0.11 10.01
N GLY A 666 17.20 0.79 8.87
CA GLY A 666 17.84 2.07 8.61
C GLY A 666 17.71 3.05 9.75
N GLU A 667 16.59 3.11 10.47
CA GLU A 667 16.34 4.11 11.52
C GLU A 667 16.70 3.64 12.94
N SER A 668 17.39 2.52 13.11
CA SER A 668 17.58 1.90 14.44
C SER A 668 18.71 2.53 15.29
N GLY A 669 19.43 3.52 14.78
CA GLY A 669 20.63 4.10 15.39
C GLY A 669 20.35 5.37 16.21
N GLY A 670 21.42 6.05 16.62
CA GLY A 670 21.33 7.37 17.25
C GLY A 670 20.39 7.40 18.45
N VAL A 671 19.36 8.24 18.40
CA VAL A 671 18.42 8.43 19.52
C VAL A 671 17.56 7.19 19.82
N VAL A 672 17.32 6.33 18.82
CA VAL A 672 16.58 5.07 18.98
C VAL A 672 17.40 4.12 19.86
N GLU A 673 18.64 3.82 19.46
CA GLU A 673 19.55 2.99 20.24
C GLU A 673 19.87 3.59 21.62
N GLU A 674 20.16 4.90 21.69
CA GLU A 674 20.49 5.59 22.96
C GLU A 674 19.38 5.51 24.02
N ARG A 675 18.13 5.28 23.59
CA ARG A 675 16.94 5.21 24.46
C ARG A 675 16.34 3.81 24.58
N LEU A 676 17.06 2.79 24.12
CA LEU A 676 16.60 1.40 24.18
C LEU A 676 15.30 1.20 23.37
N GLY A 677 15.21 1.84 22.20
CA GLY A 677 14.15 1.62 21.20
C GLY A 677 14.43 0.47 20.22
N ASP A 678 15.62 -0.14 20.32
CA ASP A 678 16.20 -1.32 19.64
C ASP A 678 16.12 -1.50 18.11
N GLN A 679 14.99 -1.15 17.50
CA GLN A 679 14.72 -1.21 16.07
C GLN A 679 14.12 0.11 15.56
N GLY A 680 13.99 0.27 14.24
CA GLY A 680 13.49 1.49 13.61
C GLY A 680 12.23 1.23 12.77
N GLY A 681 11.39 2.23 12.55
CA GLY A 681 10.18 2.08 11.78
C GLY A 681 9.18 3.21 12.03
N GLN A 682 8.04 3.14 11.36
CA GLN A 682 7.05 4.22 11.40
C GLN A 682 5.62 3.68 11.31
N ILE A 683 4.71 4.28 12.08
CA ILE A 683 3.27 4.16 11.95
C ILE A 683 2.77 5.35 11.14
N PHE A 684 1.90 5.13 10.17
CA PHE A 684 1.38 6.17 9.28
C PHE A 684 -0.12 5.99 9.00
N GLN A 685 -0.78 7.09 8.69
CA GLN A 685 -2.12 7.14 8.12
C GLN A 685 -2.02 7.26 6.60
N PHE A 686 -2.91 6.61 5.87
CA PHE A 686 -2.98 6.70 4.41
C PHE A 686 -4.40 6.49 3.89
N ASN A 687 -4.62 6.82 2.62
CA ASN A 687 -5.84 6.52 1.87
C ASN A 687 -5.49 5.90 0.51
N ILE A 688 -6.50 5.37 -0.18
CA ILE A 688 -6.32 4.79 -1.52
C ILE A 688 -7.34 5.39 -2.47
N ASN A 689 -6.87 6.01 -3.56
CA ASN A 689 -7.69 6.56 -4.62
C ASN A 689 -7.15 6.11 -5.98
N LEU A 690 -7.74 5.05 -6.53
CA LEU A 690 -7.34 4.48 -7.82
C LEU A 690 -7.69 5.39 -9.02
N ASP A 691 -8.61 6.34 -8.83
CA ASP A 691 -9.02 7.31 -9.86
C ASP A 691 -8.12 8.57 -9.90
N ALA A 692 -7.21 8.74 -8.94
CA ALA A 692 -6.33 9.93 -8.83
C ALA A 692 -5.49 10.20 -10.10
N GLN A 693 -5.23 9.17 -10.92
CA GLN A 693 -4.53 9.27 -12.20
C GLN A 693 -5.29 10.03 -13.29
N ALA A 694 -6.58 10.34 -13.11
CA ALA A 694 -7.28 11.24 -14.01
C ALA A 694 -6.72 12.68 -13.98
N GLU A 695 -5.89 13.03 -12.97
CA GLU A 695 -5.35 14.39 -12.79
C GLU A 695 -3.83 14.55 -13.08
N THR A 696 -3.09 13.49 -13.44
CA THR A 696 -1.60 13.54 -13.59
C THR A 696 -1.08 14.09 -14.92
N LEU A 697 -1.95 14.56 -15.81
CA LEU A 697 -1.55 15.13 -17.10
C LEU A 697 -1.04 16.60 -17.02
N ALA A 698 -0.87 17.14 -15.81
CA ALA A 698 -0.46 18.53 -15.54
C ALA A 698 1.06 18.81 -15.72
N GLY A 699 1.87 17.79 -16.04
CA GLY A 699 3.32 17.91 -16.21
C GLY A 699 3.76 18.59 -17.52
N PRO A 700 5.05 18.96 -17.65
CA PRO A 700 5.62 19.37 -18.93
C PRO A 700 5.71 18.18 -19.91
N ALA A 701 5.40 18.40 -21.19
CA ALA A 701 5.48 17.41 -22.25
C ALA A 701 6.72 17.63 -23.13
N PHE A 702 7.39 16.54 -23.53
CA PHE A 702 8.62 16.57 -24.31
C PHE A 702 8.54 15.63 -25.52
N GLY A 703 8.92 16.12 -26.69
CA GLY A 703 9.19 15.33 -27.88
C GLY A 703 10.62 14.78 -27.90
N SER A 704 10.94 14.10 -29.00
CA SER A 704 12.17 13.39 -29.28
C SER A 704 13.10 14.22 -30.19
N LEU A 705 13.96 13.53 -30.95
CA LEU A 705 14.82 14.14 -31.98
C LEU A 705 14.34 13.78 -33.40
N GLN A 706 13.08 13.32 -33.51
CA GLN A 706 12.42 12.90 -34.73
C GLN A 706 11.09 13.66 -34.85
N ASP A 707 10.39 13.50 -35.96
CA ASP A 707 9.05 14.06 -36.13
C ASP A 707 8.08 13.48 -35.09
N ASP A 708 7.52 14.34 -34.22
CA ASP A 708 6.61 13.96 -33.12
C ASP A 708 5.17 14.47 -33.30
N THR A 709 4.24 13.88 -32.55
CA THR A 709 2.86 14.38 -32.43
C THR A 709 2.49 14.42 -30.95
N LEU A 710 2.15 15.61 -30.45
CA LEU A 710 1.83 15.86 -29.05
C LEU A 710 0.43 16.48 -28.96
N GLU A 711 -0.52 15.80 -28.31
CA GLU A 711 -1.94 16.17 -28.27
C GLU A 711 -2.47 16.32 -26.83
N ALA A 712 -3.16 17.45 -26.57
CA ALA A 712 -3.88 17.67 -25.32
C ALA A 712 -5.04 16.67 -25.16
N GLY A 713 -5.11 16.03 -23.99
CA GLY A 713 -5.99 14.91 -23.68
C GLY A 713 -5.42 13.54 -24.05
N VAL A 714 -4.23 13.49 -24.66
CA VAL A 714 -3.50 12.25 -24.97
C VAL A 714 -2.17 12.23 -24.24
N ASP A 715 -1.34 13.27 -24.43
CA ASP A 715 0.03 13.36 -23.90
C ASP A 715 0.16 14.31 -22.68
N PHE A 716 -0.79 15.22 -22.49
CA PHE A 716 -0.88 16.20 -21.38
C PHE A 716 -2.32 16.77 -21.28
N ASP A 717 -2.68 17.50 -20.22
CA ASP A 717 -4.09 17.87 -19.92
C ASP A 717 -4.60 19.07 -20.73
N GLY A 718 -3.68 19.86 -21.29
CA GLY A 718 -3.98 21.06 -22.05
C GLY A 718 -4.35 22.26 -21.17
N GLU A 719 -4.05 22.23 -19.87
CA GLU A 719 -4.24 23.34 -18.93
C GLU A 719 -2.91 23.84 -18.34
N GLY A 720 -2.41 24.96 -18.88
CA GLY A 720 -1.23 25.62 -18.32
C GLY A 720 0.10 24.89 -18.56
N ASN A 721 0.14 23.88 -19.43
CA ASN A 721 1.31 23.04 -19.64
C ASN A 721 2.50 23.76 -20.28
N LEU A 722 3.64 23.10 -20.20
CA LEU A 722 4.86 23.46 -20.89
C LEU A 722 5.24 22.33 -21.85
N VAL A 723 5.18 22.58 -23.15
CA VAL A 723 5.36 21.57 -24.21
C VAL A 723 6.57 21.93 -25.07
N PHE A 724 7.51 21.01 -25.24
CA PHE A 724 8.68 21.15 -26.11
C PHE A 724 8.76 19.98 -27.09
N SER A 725 8.62 20.19 -28.40
CA SER A 725 8.72 19.06 -29.36
C SER A 725 10.17 18.77 -29.78
N GLY A 726 11.01 19.77 -30.07
CA GLY A 726 12.46 19.60 -30.13
C GLY A 726 13.06 19.70 -31.54
N GLU A 727 13.75 18.64 -32.01
CA GLU A 727 14.24 18.56 -33.39
C GLU A 727 13.31 17.63 -34.19
N GLY A 728 12.74 18.09 -35.30
CA GLY A 728 11.82 17.28 -36.09
C GLY A 728 10.89 18.19 -36.89
N ASN A 729 10.05 17.64 -37.77
CA ASN A 729 8.88 18.38 -38.22
C ASN A 729 7.70 17.92 -37.35
N ASP A 730 7.40 18.67 -36.32
CA ASP A 730 6.53 18.24 -35.23
C ASP A 730 5.11 18.77 -35.36
N SER A 731 4.17 18.12 -34.68
CA SER A 731 2.77 18.56 -34.56
C SER A 731 2.38 18.68 -33.09
N ILE A 732 1.96 19.87 -32.65
CA ILE A 732 1.45 20.12 -31.29
C ILE A 732 0.01 20.59 -31.37
N GLU A 733 -0.93 19.90 -30.71
CA GLU A 733 -2.35 20.23 -30.71
C GLU A 733 -2.88 20.47 -29.29
N THR A 734 -3.42 21.67 -29.04
CA THR A 734 -3.92 22.07 -27.71
C THR A 734 -5.34 22.66 -27.73
N SER A 735 -6.00 22.68 -28.89
CA SER A 735 -7.31 23.33 -29.03
C SER A 735 -8.46 22.63 -28.28
N THR A 736 -8.25 21.40 -27.81
CA THR A 736 -9.17 20.63 -26.97
C THR A 736 -9.06 20.95 -25.47
N GLY A 737 -7.98 21.61 -25.03
CA GLY A 737 -7.68 21.91 -23.62
C GLY A 737 -8.25 23.24 -23.10
N ASN A 738 -8.07 23.50 -21.80
CA ASN A 738 -8.53 24.73 -21.12
C ASN A 738 -7.64 25.96 -21.39
N GLY A 739 -6.46 25.74 -21.98
CA GLY A 739 -5.57 26.80 -22.45
C GLY A 739 -4.51 27.25 -21.43
N GLY A 740 -3.85 28.38 -21.70
CA GLY A 740 -2.77 28.89 -20.85
C GLY A 740 -1.41 28.20 -21.06
N ASN A 741 -1.30 27.38 -22.09
CA ASN A 741 -0.17 26.53 -22.42
C ASN A 741 1.02 27.34 -22.96
N ARG A 742 2.21 26.74 -22.90
CA ARG A 742 3.44 27.25 -23.52
C ARG A 742 3.99 26.19 -24.47
N LEU A 743 3.90 26.43 -25.77
CA LEU A 743 4.25 25.49 -26.83
C LEU A 743 5.53 25.95 -27.53
N TYR A 744 6.50 25.06 -27.69
CA TYR A 744 7.76 25.30 -28.38
C TYR A 744 7.99 24.22 -29.44
N GLY A 745 7.89 24.59 -30.72
CA GLY A 745 8.16 23.69 -31.86
C GLY A 745 9.66 23.34 -31.94
N GLY A 746 10.49 24.37 -31.91
CA GLY A 746 11.93 24.18 -31.82
C GLY A 746 12.62 24.37 -33.15
N SER A 747 12.99 23.30 -33.85
CA SER A 747 13.75 23.41 -35.09
C SER A 747 13.23 22.49 -36.19
N ASN A 748 13.40 22.96 -37.43
CA ASN A 748 12.72 22.51 -38.66
C ASN A 748 11.25 22.99 -38.67
N ASN A 749 10.42 22.41 -39.54
CA ASN A 749 9.13 23.01 -39.90
C ASN A 749 8.02 22.36 -39.06
N ASP A 750 7.50 23.09 -38.11
CA ASP A 750 6.53 22.58 -37.12
C ASP A 750 5.10 23.08 -37.38
N GLU A 751 4.10 22.32 -36.91
CA GLU A 751 2.69 22.69 -36.92
C GLU A 751 2.17 22.80 -35.47
N LEU A 752 1.81 24.01 -35.04
CA LEU A 752 1.33 24.30 -33.69
C LEU A 752 -0.12 24.77 -33.75
N VAL A 753 -1.04 23.96 -33.23
CA VAL A 753 -2.45 24.32 -33.07
C VAL A 753 -2.70 24.76 -31.62
N ALA A 754 -2.90 26.06 -31.45
CA ALA A 754 -3.12 26.72 -30.18
C ALA A 754 -4.63 26.88 -29.89
N GLY A 755 -5.01 26.58 -28.64
CA GLY A 755 -6.31 26.88 -28.07
C GLY A 755 -6.44 28.36 -27.68
N SER A 756 -6.84 28.63 -26.43
CA SER A 756 -7.01 30.00 -25.93
C SER A 756 -6.01 30.34 -24.83
N ASN A 757 -5.60 31.60 -24.72
CA ASN A 757 -4.63 32.10 -23.74
C ASN A 757 -3.23 31.46 -23.83
N ASP A 758 -2.92 30.78 -24.92
CA ASP A 758 -1.69 30.05 -25.12
C ASP A 758 -0.54 30.95 -25.57
N ARG A 759 0.68 30.42 -25.42
CA ARG A 759 1.92 30.99 -25.93
C ARG A 759 2.57 29.99 -26.87
N ALA A 760 2.54 30.25 -28.16
CA ALA A 760 3.12 29.38 -29.17
C ALA A 760 4.36 30.02 -29.80
N PHE A 761 5.44 29.25 -29.89
CA PHE A 761 6.70 29.62 -30.51
C PHE A 761 7.06 28.56 -31.55
N GLY A 762 7.03 28.91 -32.85
CA GLY A 762 7.42 28.01 -33.95
C GLY A 762 8.90 27.64 -33.82
N GLY A 763 9.77 28.65 -33.90
CA GLY A 763 11.18 28.48 -33.62
C GLY A 763 12.03 28.74 -34.86
N ALA A 764 12.76 27.75 -35.35
CA ALA A 764 13.61 27.88 -36.52
C ALA A 764 13.18 26.92 -37.62
N GLY A 765 12.64 27.43 -38.72
CA GLY A 765 12.03 26.66 -39.80
C GLY A 765 10.95 27.47 -40.47
N ASP A 766 10.34 26.92 -41.52
CA ASP A 766 9.12 27.51 -42.07
C ASP A 766 7.92 26.88 -41.35
N ASP A 767 7.41 27.53 -40.30
CA ASP A 767 6.43 26.96 -39.35
C ASP A 767 4.98 27.33 -39.68
N ILE A 768 4.04 26.53 -39.18
CA ILE A 768 2.59 26.78 -39.24
C ILE A 768 2.05 26.93 -37.82
N ILE A 769 1.44 28.07 -37.52
CA ILE A 769 0.74 28.30 -36.25
C ILE A 769 -0.74 28.53 -36.52
N GLU A 770 -1.59 27.63 -36.05
CA GLU A 770 -3.04 27.67 -36.19
C GLU A 770 -3.69 28.05 -34.85
N SER A 771 -4.51 29.09 -34.84
CA SER A 771 -5.18 29.57 -33.63
C SER A 771 -6.61 30.07 -33.91
N SER A 772 -7.16 29.79 -35.09
CA SER A 772 -8.47 30.27 -35.53
C SER A 772 -9.63 29.81 -34.65
N LEU A 773 -9.44 28.75 -33.85
CA LEU A 773 -10.41 28.24 -32.89
C LEU A 773 -10.37 28.97 -31.53
N GLY A 774 -9.32 29.74 -31.28
CA GLY A 774 -8.99 30.31 -29.98
C GLY A 774 -9.02 31.83 -29.88
N ARG A 775 -8.56 32.34 -28.74
CA ARG A 775 -8.43 33.78 -28.46
C ARG A 775 -7.35 34.10 -27.42
N GLU A 776 -6.95 35.37 -27.38
CA GLU A 776 -6.03 35.94 -26.38
C GLU A 776 -4.64 35.26 -26.36
N ASN A 777 -4.23 34.68 -27.49
CA ASN A 777 -2.96 33.99 -27.61
C ASN A 777 -1.78 34.94 -27.83
N ARG A 778 -0.57 34.43 -27.60
CA ARG A 778 0.69 35.09 -28.00
C ARG A 778 1.45 34.15 -28.93
N LEU A 779 1.56 34.54 -30.19
CA LEU A 779 2.09 33.70 -31.27
C LEU A 779 3.37 34.33 -31.80
N TYR A 780 4.41 33.52 -31.95
CA TYR A 780 5.71 33.93 -32.47
C TYR A 780 6.16 32.90 -33.51
N GLY A 781 6.22 33.29 -34.79
CA GLY A 781 6.65 32.42 -35.89
C GLY A 781 8.11 32.00 -35.67
N GLY A 782 9.02 32.96 -35.75
CA GLY A 782 10.42 32.72 -35.42
C GLY A 782 11.35 33.09 -36.55
N ALA A 783 12.20 32.16 -36.95
CA ALA A 783 13.15 32.36 -38.04
C ALA A 783 12.82 31.41 -39.19
N GLY A 784 12.46 31.98 -40.34
CA GLY A 784 11.99 31.25 -41.52
C GLY A 784 10.74 31.93 -42.06
N ASN A 785 10.11 31.39 -43.10
CA ASN A 785 8.93 31.99 -43.71
C ASN A 785 7.68 31.32 -43.14
N ASP A 786 7.14 31.92 -42.08
CA ASP A 786 6.11 31.31 -41.27
C ASP A 786 4.71 31.61 -41.79
N THR A 787 3.76 30.75 -41.45
CA THR A 787 2.34 30.94 -41.71
C THR A 787 1.56 30.94 -40.40
N VAL A 788 0.88 32.04 -40.08
CA VAL A 788 0.08 32.17 -38.86
C VAL A 788 -1.37 32.41 -39.22
N ASN A 789 -2.27 31.50 -38.82
CA ASN A 789 -3.71 31.65 -38.91
C ASN A 789 -4.25 32.10 -37.55
N ALA A 790 -4.59 33.38 -37.45
CA ALA A 790 -4.95 34.03 -36.21
C ALA A 790 -6.44 33.86 -35.87
N GLY A 791 -6.70 33.66 -34.58
CA GLY A 791 -8.01 33.76 -33.97
C GLY A 791 -8.41 35.21 -33.68
N TYR A 792 -8.79 35.46 -32.44
CA TYR A 792 -9.37 36.71 -31.97
C TYR A 792 -8.63 37.28 -30.76
N GLU A 793 -8.34 38.58 -30.77
CA GLU A 793 -7.59 39.27 -29.70
C GLU A 793 -6.17 38.68 -29.43
N ASP A 794 -5.55 38.10 -30.45
CA ASP A 794 -4.20 37.54 -30.39
C ASP A 794 -3.11 38.61 -30.53
N ARG A 795 -1.91 38.28 -30.02
CA ARG A 795 -0.69 39.06 -30.22
C ARG A 795 0.29 38.26 -31.05
N ILE A 796 0.67 38.81 -32.20
CA ILE A 796 1.37 38.06 -33.23
C ILE A 796 2.66 38.79 -33.61
N MET A 797 3.73 38.01 -33.72
CA MET A 797 4.99 38.41 -34.33
C MET A 797 5.37 37.35 -35.38
N GLY A 798 5.55 37.75 -36.63
CA GLY A 798 6.06 36.86 -37.68
C GLY A 798 7.50 36.45 -37.35
N GLY A 799 8.40 37.41 -37.34
CA GLY A 799 9.78 37.21 -36.92
C GLY A 799 10.77 37.56 -38.03
N ASP A 800 11.80 36.75 -38.22
CA ASP A 800 12.75 36.90 -39.32
C ASP A 800 12.29 36.05 -40.51
N GLY A 801 11.95 36.65 -41.65
CA GLY A 801 11.52 35.90 -42.84
C GLY A 801 10.49 36.65 -43.66
N ASN A 802 9.84 35.96 -44.61
CA ASN A 802 8.74 36.57 -45.37
C ASN A 802 7.44 35.86 -44.97
N ASP A 803 6.79 36.39 -43.95
CA ASP A 803 5.73 35.68 -43.25
C ASP A 803 4.36 35.91 -43.88
N ARG A 804 3.45 34.98 -43.63
CA ARG A 804 2.04 35.07 -44.03
C ARG A 804 1.16 35.05 -42.80
N LEU A 805 0.59 36.19 -42.48
CA LEU A 805 -0.22 36.38 -41.28
C LEU A 805 -1.68 36.55 -41.69
N PHE A 806 -2.50 35.52 -41.49
CA PHE A 806 -3.93 35.50 -41.79
C PHE A 806 -4.73 35.96 -40.58
N LEU A 807 -5.33 37.15 -40.68
CA LEU A 807 -5.87 37.88 -39.53
C LEU A 807 -7.40 37.90 -39.47
N SER A 808 -8.05 37.16 -40.36
CA SER A 808 -9.50 37.12 -40.50
C SER A 808 -10.10 35.74 -40.25
N GLU A 809 -9.32 34.73 -39.88
CA GLU A 809 -9.75 33.32 -39.88
C GLU A 809 -10.46 32.89 -38.58
N GLY A 810 -10.37 33.70 -37.53
CA GLY A 810 -11.01 33.43 -36.23
C GLY A 810 -12.51 33.09 -36.30
N GLN A 811 -12.88 31.96 -35.70
CA GLN A 811 -14.26 31.51 -35.55
C GLN A 811 -14.94 32.15 -34.32
N VAL A 812 -14.15 32.57 -33.33
CA VAL A 812 -14.60 33.27 -32.13
C VAL A 812 -14.88 34.74 -32.47
N GLU A 813 -16.09 35.22 -32.14
CA GLU A 813 -16.55 36.61 -32.35
C GLU A 813 -16.41 37.13 -33.80
N GLY A 814 -16.25 36.23 -34.78
CA GLY A 814 -16.03 36.57 -36.20
C GLY A 814 -14.64 37.13 -36.52
N GLY A 815 -13.64 36.88 -35.65
CA GLY A 815 -12.23 37.23 -35.87
C GLY A 815 -11.89 38.72 -35.70
N GLY A 816 -10.59 39.01 -35.65
CA GLY A 816 -10.06 40.37 -35.59
C GLY A 816 -9.55 40.81 -34.21
N LYS A 817 -9.28 42.11 -34.06
CA LYS A 817 -8.62 42.73 -32.88
C LYS A 817 -7.23 42.20 -32.54
N ASN A 818 -6.58 41.55 -33.50
CA ASN A 818 -5.23 41.06 -33.29
C ASN A 818 -4.25 42.24 -33.32
N LEU A 819 -3.21 42.18 -32.48
CA LEU A 819 -2.07 43.11 -32.51
C LEU A 819 -0.91 42.41 -33.20
N VAL A 820 -0.50 42.92 -34.36
CA VAL A 820 0.30 42.18 -35.33
C VAL A 820 1.55 42.95 -35.72
N THR A 821 2.68 42.26 -35.73
CA THR A 821 3.99 42.76 -36.17
C THR A 821 4.54 41.74 -37.16
N GLY A 822 4.95 42.19 -38.35
CA GLY A 822 5.54 41.32 -39.36
C GLY A 822 6.94 40.88 -38.93
N GLY A 823 7.78 41.87 -38.61
CA GLY A 823 9.18 41.64 -38.28
C GLY A 823 10.09 42.03 -39.43
N ALA A 824 11.09 41.19 -39.72
CA ALA A 824 12.13 41.47 -40.69
C ALA A 824 11.94 40.63 -41.96
N GLY A 825 11.61 41.29 -43.06
CA GLY A 825 11.49 40.71 -44.39
C GLY A 825 10.20 41.20 -45.05
N ALA A 826 9.84 40.60 -46.19
CA ALA A 826 8.70 41.05 -46.98
C ALA A 826 7.41 40.32 -46.57
N ASP A 827 6.71 40.88 -45.60
CA ASP A 827 5.60 40.21 -44.94
C ASP A 827 4.24 40.45 -45.62
N GLN A 828 3.34 39.49 -45.44
CA GLN A 828 1.99 39.53 -45.98
C GLN A 828 0.96 39.51 -44.85
N PHE A 829 0.33 40.66 -44.60
CA PHE A 829 -0.76 40.78 -43.64
C PHE A 829 -2.09 40.56 -44.34
N TRP A 830 -2.61 39.33 -44.31
CA TRP A 830 -3.90 38.97 -44.89
C TRP A 830 -5.04 39.42 -43.99
N ILE A 831 -5.45 40.67 -44.19
CA ILE A 831 -6.46 41.38 -43.39
C ILE A 831 -7.90 40.99 -43.74
N ALA A 832 -8.10 40.29 -44.87
CA ALA A 832 -9.34 39.61 -45.20
C ALA A 832 -9.05 38.43 -46.15
N ASN A 833 -9.37 37.22 -45.72
CA ASN A 833 -9.20 35.99 -46.48
C ASN A 833 -10.45 35.11 -46.31
N ALA A 834 -11.16 34.85 -47.42
CA ALA A 834 -12.44 34.13 -47.50
C ALA A 834 -13.62 34.73 -46.70
N GLN A 835 -13.34 35.43 -45.60
CA GLN A 835 -14.29 36.15 -44.77
C GLN A 835 -13.70 37.51 -44.34
N VAL A 836 -14.60 38.40 -43.94
CA VAL A 836 -14.26 39.74 -43.43
C VAL A 836 -14.35 39.69 -41.92
N ALA A 837 -13.26 40.03 -41.23
CA ALA A 837 -13.22 40.07 -39.77
C ALA A 837 -14.27 41.06 -39.22
N ALA A 838 -14.90 40.72 -38.11
CA ALA A 838 -15.91 41.58 -37.47
C ALA A 838 -15.29 42.84 -36.84
N ASN A 839 -13.99 42.81 -36.54
CA ASN A 839 -13.26 43.89 -35.90
C ASN A 839 -11.92 44.11 -36.59
N ALA A 840 -11.44 45.36 -36.57
CA ALA A 840 -10.15 45.70 -37.17
C ALA A 840 -8.98 45.09 -36.38
N ASN A 841 -8.00 44.59 -37.11
CA ASN A 841 -6.68 44.23 -36.59
C ASN A 841 -5.77 45.46 -36.50
N GLU A 842 -4.79 45.48 -35.62
CA GLU A 842 -3.79 46.55 -35.49
C GLU A 842 -2.42 46.06 -35.97
N ILE A 843 -1.91 46.65 -37.04
CA ILE A 843 -0.61 46.32 -37.64
C ILE A 843 0.40 47.39 -37.22
N THR A 844 1.52 46.98 -36.63
CA THR A 844 2.40 47.90 -35.90
C THR A 844 3.63 48.39 -36.67
N ASP A 845 4.07 47.67 -37.70
CA ASP A 845 5.39 47.87 -38.33
C ASP A 845 5.40 47.90 -39.85
N PHE A 846 4.23 47.95 -40.51
CA PHE A 846 4.11 47.90 -41.98
C PHE A 846 5.12 48.79 -42.74
N ILE A 847 5.93 48.17 -43.58
CA ILE A 847 7.02 48.79 -44.35
C ILE A 847 6.63 48.92 -45.83
N PHE A 848 6.55 50.16 -46.31
CA PHE A 848 6.25 50.44 -47.70
C PHE A 848 7.28 49.86 -48.68
N GLY A 849 6.79 49.10 -49.66
CA GLY A 849 7.59 48.54 -50.75
C GLY A 849 8.33 47.25 -50.37
N GLU A 850 8.10 46.77 -49.15
CA GLU A 850 8.57 45.49 -48.63
C GLU A 850 7.34 44.63 -48.30
N ASP A 851 6.45 45.14 -47.44
CA ASP A 851 5.23 44.44 -47.01
C ASP A 851 4.04 44.71 -47.91
N VAL A 852 3.05 43.81 -47.83
CA VAL A 852 1.75 43.95 -48.48
C VAL A 852 0.58 43.58 -47.57
N LEU A 853 -0.57 44.22 -47.84
CA LEU A 853 -1.85 43.86 -47.26
C LEU A 853 -2.60 42.89 -48.19
N GLY A 854 -2.80 41.67 -47.74
CA GLY A 854 -3.50 40.62 -48.48
C GLY A 854 -5.01 40.72 -48.35
N ILE A 855 -5.72 40.65 -49.49
CA ILE A 855 -7.18 40.50 -49.53
C ILE A 855 -7.54 39.42 -50.55
N GLY A 856 -8.12 38.32 -50.09
CA GLY A 856 -8.45 37.17 -50.93
C GLY A 856 -9.84 36.61 -50.65
N GLY A 857 -10.53 36.13 -51.68
CA GLY A 857 -11.79 35.39 -51.49
C GLY A 857 -12.99 36.22 -51.04
N ILE A 858 -12.95 37.55 -51.15
CA ILE A 858 -14.05 38.46 -50.76
C ILE A 858 -14.79 38.98 -52.00
N ASP A 859 -16.04 38.55 -52.19
CA ASP A 859 -16.85 38.90 -53.38
C ASP A 859 -17.05 40.41 -53.60
N SER A 860 -17.02 41.22 -52.53
CA SER A 860 -17.19 42.66 -52.61
C SER A 860 -15.91 43.44 -52.94
N VAL A 861 -14.76 42.75 -53.06
CA VAL A 861 -13.45 43.38 -53.34
C VAL A 861 -12.82 42.68 -54.54
N ALA A 862 -12.93 43.30 -55.72
CA ALA A 862 -12.30 42.82 -56.95
C ALA A 862 -11.03 43.61 -57.28
N GLU A 863 -10.96 44.88 -56.88
CA GLU A 863 -9.83 45.77 -57.12
C GLU A 863 -9.59 46.73 -55.95
N PHE A 864 -8.43 47.39 -55.93
CA PHE A 864 -8.04 48.33 -54.87
C PHE A 864 -9.06 49.46 -54.66
N ALA A 865 -9.77 49.86 -55.72
CA ALA A 865 -10.79 50.91 -55.65
C ALA A 865 -12.05 50.51 -54.85
N ASP A 866 -12.23 49.22 -54.53
CA ASP A 866 -13.34 48.72 -53.74
C ASP A 866 -13.12 48.89 -52.22
N LEU A 867 -11.90 49.27 -51.81
CA LEU A 867 -11.54 49.51 -50.42
C LEU A 867 -11.85 50.95 -49.99
N SER A 868 -12.21 51.12 -48.72
CA SER A 868 -12.30 52.43 -48.09
C SER A 868 -11.07 52.66 -47.23
N LEU A 869 -10.33 53.74 -47.52
CA LEU A 869 -9.17 54.17 -46.74
C LEU A 869 -9.50 55.46 -46.01
N THR A 870 -9.35 55.47 -44.69
CA THR A 870 -9.55 56.67 -43.87
C THR A 870 -8.37 56.91 -42.94
N GLN A 871 -8.15 58.16 -42.55
CA GLN A 871 -7.11 58.51 -41.57
C GLN A 871 -7.76 58.73 -40.20
N ASP A 872 -7.21 58.09 -39.17
CA ASP A 872 -7.54 58.34 -37.76
C ASP A 872 -6.27 58.69 -36.98
N GLY A 873 -6.15 59.94 -36.54
CA GLY A 873 -4.93 60.41 -35.87
C GLY A 873 -3.68 60.25 -36.74
N ALA A 874 -2.73 59.41 -36.31
CA ALA A 874 -1.50 59.09 -37.03
C ALA A 874 -1.60 57.79 -37.86
N ASP A 875 -2.74 57.11 -37.81
CA ASP A 875 -2.90 55.74 -38.29
C ASP A 875 -3.86 55.67 -39.48
N ALA A 876 -3.61 54.74 -40.40
CA ALA A 876 -4.49 54.49 -41.55
C ALA A 876 -5.48 53.37 -41.23
N ILE A 877 -6.74 53.53 -41.60
CA ILE A 877 -7.80 52.53 -41.45
C ILE A 877 -8.18 52.01 -42.83
N VAL A 878 -8.17 50.69 -42.98
CA VAL A 878 -8.64 49.97 -44.17
C VAL A 878 -9.97 49.30 -43.83
N SER A 879 -10.99 49.58 -44.64
CA SER A 879 -12.33 49.02 -44.48
C SER A 879 -12.78 48.27 -45.72
N VAL A 880 -13.50 47.16 -45.50
CA VAL A 880 -14.19 46.37 -46.51
C VAL A 880 -15.69 46.49 -46.28
N GLY A 881 -16.39 47.16 -47.18
CA GLY A 881 -17.79 47.53 -46.97
C GLY A 881 -17.94 48.49 -45.79
N ASP A 882 -18.77 48.10 -44.80
CA ASP A 882 -19.00 48.89 -43.58
C ASP A 882 -18.11 48.45 -42.40
N ASN A 883 -17.21 47.46 -42.60
CA ASN A 883 -16.36 46.92 -41.54
C ASN A 883 -14.92 47.40 -41.68
N ASP A 884 -14.37 47.97 -40.62
CA ASP A 884 -12.94 48.23 -40.52
C ASP A 884 -12.21 46.89 -40.28
N VAL A 885 -11.24 46.56 -41.13
CA VAL A 885 -10.53 45.26 -41.09
C VAL A 885 -9.08 45.40 -40.63
N ALA A 886 -8.48 46.58 -40.81
CA ALA A 886 -7.13 46.85 -40.36
C ALA A 886 -6.91 48.33 -40.00
N ARG A 887 -6.14 48.56 -38.94
CA ARG A 887 -5.53 49.83 -38.56
C ARG A 887 -4.01 49.67 -38.67
N LEU A 888 -3.38 50.49 -39.51
CA LEU A 888 -1.93 50.53 -39.65
C LEU A 888 -1.37 51.68 -38.82
N LEU A 889 -0.60 51.35 -37.78
CA LEU A 889 -0.08 52.33 -36.83
C LEU A 889 1.02 53.19 -37.46
N GLY A 890 0.91 54.51 -37.30
CA GLY A 890 1.89 55.47 -37.81
C GLY A 890 1.92 55.60 -39.35
N VAL A 891 0.99 54.97 -40.05
CA VAL A 891 0.89 55.01 -41.52
C VAL A 891 -0.09 56.10 -41.96
N ASN A 892 0.30 56.84 -43.00
CA ASN A 892 -0.57 57.82 -43.64
C ASN A 892 -1.42 57.15 -44.72
N ALA A 893 -2.75 57.25 -44.61
CA ALA A 893 -3.70 56.62 -45.53
C ALA A 893 -3.54 57.12 -46.98
N ASP A 894 -3.11 58.37 -47.18
CA ASP A 894 -2.88 58.95 -48.51
C ASP A 894 -1.63 58.37 -49.22
N GLU A 895 -0.76 57.68 -48.48
CA GLU A 895 0.46 57.04 -49.02
C GLU A 895 0.23 55.59 -49.45
N LEU A 896 -0.90 55.00 -49.04
CA LEU A 896 -1.30 53.66 -49.49
C LEU A 896 -1.79 53.68 -50.94
N THR A 897 -1.21 52.81 -51.76
CA THR A 897 -1.54 52.64 -53.18
C THR A 897 -1.83 51.19 -53.49
N ALA A 898 -2.33 50.90 -54.70
CA ALA A 898 -2.57 49.53 -55.15
C ALA A 898 -1.32 48.62 -55.05
N ASP A 899 -0.11 49.16 -55.13
CA ASP A 899 1.13 48.39 -55.02
C ASP A 899 1.38 47.86 -53.59
N ASN A 900 0.66 48.38 -52.58
CA ASN A 900 0.74 47.94 -51.19
C ASN A 900 -0.24 46.80 -50.87
N PHE A 901 -1.03 46.34 -51.85
CA PHE A 901 -2.07 45.34 -51.64
C PHE A 901 -1.87 44.15 -52.57
N ALA A 902 -2.05 42.95 -52.03
CA ALA A 902 -2.16 41.71 -52.77
C ALA A 902 -3.63 41.29 -52.85
N ILE A 903 -4.35 41.77 -53.89
CA ILE A 903 -5.79 41.49 -54.07
C ILE A 903 -5.99 40.30 -55.00
N GLN A 904 -6.67 39.27 -54.50
CA GLN A 904 -7.06 38.08 -55.26
C GLN A 904 -8.58 38.03 -55.43
N ALA A 905 -9.07 38.32 -56.65
CA ALA A 905 -10.49 38.29 -56.97
C ALA A 905 -11.07 36.86 -56.93
N THR A 906 -12.34 36.73 -56.52
CA THR A 906 -13.12 35.48 -56.56
C THR A 906 -13.46 35.08 -58.00
N THR A 907 -12.51 34.55 -58.76
CA THR A 907 -12.81 33.94 -60.08
C THR A 907 -12.41 32.46 -60.17
N GLU A 908 -13.47 31.66 -60.25
CA GLU A 908 -13.62 30.27 -60.71
C GLU A 908 -12.84 29.16 -59.99
N VAL A 909 -13.63 28.37 -59.26
CA VAL A 909 -13.42 26.93 -58.99
C VAL A 909 -12.73 26.24 -60.17
N ALA A 910 -11.60 25.60 -59.90
CA ALA A 910 -11.15 24.43 -60.62
C ALA A 910 -10.89 23.30 -59.60
#